data_AF-A0A2J6R1I6-F1
#
_entry.id   AF-A0A2J6R1I6-F1
#
_cell.length_a   1.000
_cell.length_b   1.000
_cell.length_c   1.000
_cell.angle_alpha   90.00
_cell.angle_beta   90.00
_cell.angle_gamma   90.00
#
_symmetry.space_group_name_H-M   'P 1'
#
loop_
_entity.id
_entity.type
_entity.pdbx_description
1 polymer ?
#
loop_
_entity_poly.entity_id
_entity_poly.type
_entity_poly.pdbx_seq_one_letter_code
_entity_poly.pdbx_strand_id
1 'polypeptide(L)'
;MVMAPRAGPLLAWVVILFVALVAADVDPVVIKGSHFFYKTNGSEFFIRGVTYQPPANSSSDTQTDPLATLNCMRDIAFLTELTTNVVRVSYIDPTQDHTACMTALQNAGIYVFVDLPTNLTINSTNPEWNLDIYNSWTGRIDAVAGFNNVLGFFAGNSIVTDSGNSPAAAFVKAAVRDLKSYINSKYSRDIPVGYELNAADNYDIVSSYMTCGSNTSAAIDFLGISDFNLCSNNTSQSFDLISEEYATYPVPVFFADYGCRDAAGSVRAFDEVQYIYGNPFTNIVSGGIVFEYFQDANDDGLVQTAGTQVTPLADFTSYSSQIAKITPSSTFASNYVVSNTFTPSCSTGASFLASPTLPPVVNQNVCSCMLSSLTCIAKPDLSASTLASAYSTICGSTSENCPALHGNGGNGTYGAYSMCSLSERLSWALNELYTFDSEGCSSDVNAEIQDTYYSSNDSACAEALEEAGEYGTGTVTSFPTATDSPGSAATSYYPTDFYTGDEVDYLSQGAIAGITIGAIIVVAATVLAILWFCCWRRGARRSCNGCCASRRGLSRGRGMDVRAHDKGVEFGNEESSPVGHHDGGASIISDDSGGMVELQPWDERYLPSRNQGEGQSEGSQGAQQEQLTAPKMVSPVFAPNPMSSMKELPAFRTHDQPEDKSLGSMKLLSPVVKVVPVQPNTN
;
A
#
# COMPACT_ATOMS: atom_id res chain seq x y z
N MET A 1 -49.62 -59.50 13.68
CA MET A 1 -49.55 -58.24 14.44
C MET A 1 -48.11 -57.76 14.33
N VAL A 2 -47.86 -56.66 13.62
CA VAL A 2 -46.51 -56.14 13.35
C VAL A 2 -46.32 -54.89 14.21
N MET A 3 -45.19 -54.81 14.93
CA MET A 3 -44.75 -53.58 15.58
C MET A 3 -43.35 -53.23 15.07
N ALA A 4 -43.25 -52.06 14.43
CA ALA A 4 -41.98 -51.47 14.03
C ALA A 4 -41.39 -50.67 15.20
N PRO A 5 -40.05 -50.69 15.41
CA PRO A 5 -39.40 -49.74 16.30
C PRO A 5 -39.35 -48.35 15.63
N ARG A 6 -39.56 -47.31 16.44
CA ARG A 6 -39.63 -45.90 16.01
C ARG A 6 -38.23 -45.35 15.70
N ALA A 7 -38.16 -44.45 14.71
CA ALA A 7 -36.97 -43.64 14.46
C ALA A 7 -36.94 -42.38 15.34
N GLY A 8 -35.73 -41.95 15.74
CA GLY A 8 -35.45 -40.73 16.51
C GLY A 8 -34.87 -41.03 17.91
N PRO A 9 -33.91 -40.22 18.43
CA PRO A 9 -33.57 -38.85 18.03
C PRO A 9 -32.06 -38.65 17.71
N LEU A 10 -31.53 -39.29 16.66
CA LEU A 10 -30.12 -39.07 16.24
C LEU A 10 -29.91 -37.83 15.34
N LEU A 11 -30.98 -37.26 14.80
CA LEU A 11 -30.90 -36.09 13.88
C LEU A 11 -30.76 -34.74 14.60
N ALA A 12 -31.14 -34.64 15.88
CA ALA A 12 -31.05 -33.38 16.63
C ALA A 12 -29.61 -33.01 17.03
N TRP A 13 -28.74 -34.01 17.25
CA TRP A 13 -27.36 -33.80 17.68
C TRP A 13 -26.40 -33.47 16.53
N VAL A 14 -26.78 -33.76 15.27
CA VAL A 14 -25.97 -33.40 14.08
C VAL A 14 -26.17 -31.94 13.68
N VAL A 15 -27.34 -31.35 13.99
CA VAL A 15 -27.64 -29.95 13.64
C VAL A 15 -26.98 -28.94 14.60
N ILE A 16 -26.73 -29.32 15.86
CA ILE A 16 -26.09 -28.44 16.84
C ILE A 16 -24.56 -28.34 16.64
N LEU A 17 -23.93 -29.29 15.93
CA LEU A 17 -22.49 -29.26 15.65
C LEU A 17 -22.10 -28.49 14.37
N PHE A 18 -23.06 -27.83 13.70
CA PHE A 18 -22.83 -27.03 12.49
C PHE A 18 -22.94 -25.51 12.70
N VAL A 19 -23.12 -25.06 13.95
CA VAL A 19 -23.25 -23.64 14.31
C VAL A 19 -22.04 -23.19 15.15
N ALA A 20 -20.85 -23.19 14.53
CA ALA A 20 -19.65 -22.49 15.00
C ALA A 20 -18.54 -22.40 13.93
N LEU A 21 -18.89 -22.27 12.64
CA LEU A 21 -18.00 -21.62 11.66
C LEU A 21 -18.32 -20.13 11.64
N VAL A 22 -18.22 -19.51 12.82
CA VAL A 22 -18.00 -18.06 12.89
C VAL A 22 -16.53 -17.92 12.54
N ALA A 23 -16.24 -17.38 11.36
CA ALA A 23 -14.90 -16.86 11.10
C ALA A 23 -14.67 -15.80 12.18
N ALA A 24 -13.74 -16.08 13.10
CA ALA A 24 -13.37 -15.10 14.10
C ALA A 24 -12.64 -13.99 13.36
N ASP A 25 -13.30 -12.83 13.23
CA ASP A 25 -12.65 -11.63 12.70
C ASP A 25 -11.32 -11.42 13.43
N VAL A 26 -10.25 -11.16 12.67
CA VAL A 26 -8.99 -10.74 13.28
C VAL A 26 -9.21 -9.47 14.10
N ASP A 27 -8.62 -9.43 15.30
CA ASP A 27 -8.76 -8.32 16.24
C ASP A 27 -8.22 -7.02 15.62
N PRO A 28 -9.03 -5.98 15.35
CA PRO A 28 -8.55 -4.77 14.71
C PRO A 28 -7.34 -4.17 15.43
N VAL A 29 -6.40 -3.60 14.67
CA VAL A 29 -5.27 -2.87 15.24
C VAL A 29 -5.67 -1.39 15.40
N VAL A 30 -5.29 -0.79 16.52
CA VAL A 30 -5.55 0.60 16.89
C VAL A 30 -4.25 1.31 17.28
N ILE A 31 -4.24 2.64 17.17
CA ILE A 31 -3.09 3.47 17.52
C ILE A 31 -3.27 4.06 18.92
N LYS A 32 -2.20 4.06 19.72
CA LYS A 32 -2.12 4.81 20.98
C LYS A 32 -0.74 5.45 21.11
N GLY A 33 -0.68 6.78 20.97
CA GLY A 33 0.60 7.49 20.88
C GLY A 33 1.37 7.04 19.64
N SER A 34 2.68 6.79 19.79
CA SER A 34 3.56 6.35 18.71
C SER A 34 3.59 4.84 18.45
N HIS A 35 2.60 4.07 18.94
CA HIS A 35 2.60 2.60 18.83
C HIS A 35 1.23 2.04 18.40
N PHE A 36 1.27 0.89 17.75
CA PHE A 36 0.11 0.09 17.38
C PHE A 36 -0.18 -0.99 18.44
N PHE A 37 -1.46 -1.28 18.67
CA PHE A 37 -1.91 -2.33 19.60
C PHE A 37 -3.10 -3.10 19.02
N TYR A 38 -3.20 -4.39 19.33
CA TYR A 38 -4.42 -5.16 19.10
C TYR A 38 -5.55 -4.64 20.00
N LYS A 39 -6.72 -4.33 19.43
CA LYS A 39 -7.81 -3.61 20.12
C LYS A 39 -8.40 -4.36 21.31
N THR A 40 -8.54 -5.68 21.23
CA THR A 40 -9.21 -6.50 22.24
C THR A 40 -8.27 -6.99 23.31
N ASN A 41 -7.10 -7.54 22.94
CA ASN A 41 -6.14 -8.09 23.91
C ASN A 41 -5.12 -7.05 24.44
N GLY A 42 -4.99 -5.91 23.76
CA GLY A 42 -4.09 -4.82 24.14
C GLY A 42 -2.60 -5.11 24.02
N SER A 43 -2.14 -6.22 23.44
CA SER A 43 -0.71 -6.43 23.20
C SER A 43 -0.21 -5.53 22.06
N GLU A 44 1.06 -5.14 22.12
CA GLU A 44 1.70 -4.34 21.08
C GLU A 44 1.71 -5.06 19.72
N PHE A 45 1.49 -4.31 18.64
CA PHE A 45 1.51 -4.80 17.28
C PHE A 45 2.77 -4.30 16.56
N PHE A 46 3.74 -5.19 16.36
CA PHE A 46 4.89 -4.93 15.49
C PHE A 46 4.59 -5.40 14.06
N ILE A 47 4.77 -4.50 13.10
CA ILE A 47 4.65 -4.76 11.67
C ILE A 47 5.80 -5.66 11.25
N ARG A 48 5.49 -6.86 10.75
CA ARG A 48 6.39 -7.79 10.06
C ARG A 48 5.82 -7.95 8.66
N GLY A 49 6.13 -6.97 7.83
CA GLY A 49 5.48 -6.79 6.54
C GLY A 49 6.26 -7.36 5.36
N VAL A 50 5.56 -7.57 4.25
CA VAL A 50 6.15 -7.77 2.92
C VAL A 50 5.38 -6.92 1.90
N THR A 51 6.09 -6.21 1.02
CA THR A 51 5.47 -5.53 -0.13
C THR A 51 5.00 -6.59 -1.13
N TYR A 52 3.69 -6.63 -1.40
CA TYR A 52 2.99 -7.74 -2.07
C TYR A 52 2.27 -7.23 -3.32
N GLN A 53 3.04 -6.67 -4.26
CA GLN A 53 2.53 -6.12 -5.51
C GLN A 53 3.11 -6.90 -6.70
N PRO A 54 2.31 -7.67 -7.46
CA PRO A 54 2.79 -8.33 -8.66
C PRO A 54 3.28 -7.29 -9.69
N PRO A 55 4.37 -7.56 -10.42
CA PRO A 55 4.86 -6.66 -11.46
C PRO A 55 3.80 -6.42 -12.54
N ALA A 56 3.81 -5.23 -13.12
CA ALA A 56 2.85 -4.83 -14.15
C ALA A 56 2.87 -5.78 -15.35
N ASN A 57 1.71 -6.01 -15.96
CA ASN A 57 1.61 -6.92 -17.08
C ASN A 57 2.23 -6.28 -18.34
N SER A 58 3.41 -6.75 -18.72
CA SER A 58 4.23 -6.26 -19.84
C SER A 58 3.55 -6.25 -21.22
N SER A 59 2.38 -6.86 -21.36
CA SER A 59 1.56 -6.80 -22.58
C SER A 59 0.52 -5.66 -22.62
N SER A 60 0.33 -4.93 -21.51
CA SER A 60 -0.72 -3.90 -21.38
C SER A 60 -0.40 -2.72 -20.45
N ASP A 61 0.75 -2.74 -19.76
CA ASP A 61 1.14 -1.75 -18.74
C ASP A 61 0.11 -1.58 -17.59
N THR A 62 -0.77 -2.57 -17.43
CA THR A 62 -1.78 -2.58 -16.36
C THR A 62 -1.17 -3.11 -15.05
N GLN A 63 -1.40 -2.37 -13.96
CA GLN A 63 -1.15 -2.84 -12.61
C GLN A 63 -2.12 -4.00 -12.29
N THR A 64 -1.60 -5.07 -11.69
CA THR A 64 -2.40 -6.21 -11.27
C THR A 64 -2.90 -5.98 -9.86
N ASP A 65 -4.20 -6.16 -9.60
CA ASP A 65 -4.74 -6.24 -8.25
C ASP A 65 -4.43 -7.63 -7.65
N PRO A 66 -3.60 -7.73 -6.59
CA PRO A 66 -3.27 -9.01 -5.97
C PRO A 66 -4.38 -9.56 -5.06
N LEU A 67 -5.30 -8.71 -4.60
CA LEU A 67 -6.36 -9.04 -3.66
C LEU A 67 -7.67 -9.43 -4.36
N ALA A 68 -7.83 -9.08 -5.64
CA ALA A 68 -8.95 -9.53 -6.48
C ALA A 68 -8.75 -10.94 -7.08
N THR A 69 -7.60 -11.60 -6.86
CA THR A 69 -7.27 -12.90 -7.46
C THR A 69 -6.94 -13.96 -6.41
N LEU A 70 -7.41 -15.19 -6.60
CA LEU A 70 -7.16 -16.31 -5.67
C LEU A 70 -5.66 -16.70 -5.52
N ASN A 71 -4.74 -16.01 -6.20
CA ASN A 71 -3.30 -16.15 -6.02
C ASN A 71 -2.86 -15.84 -4.57
N CYS A 72 -3.56 -14.94 -3.89
CA CYS A 72 -3.38 -14.70 -2.45
C CYS A 72 -3.41 -16.00 -1.62
N MET A 73 -4.28 -16.95 -1.97
CA MET A 73 -4.42 -18.24 -1.27
C MET A 73 -3.24 -19.19 -1.51
N ARG A 74 -2.59 -19.08 -2.68
CA ARG A 74 -1.34 -19.79 -3.01
C ARG A 74 -0.19 -19.22 -2.19
N ASP A 75 -0.15 -17.90 -2.02
CA ASP A 75 0.96 -17.17 -1.42
C ASP A 75 0.94 -17.15 0.12
N ILE A 76 -0.23 -17.25 0.75
CA ILE A 76 -0.40 -17.28 2.22
C ILE A 76 0.52 -18.30 2.92
N ALA A 77 0.77 -19.47 2.32
CA ALA A 77 1.67 -20.47 2.90
C ALA A 77 3.10 -19.92 3.04
N PHE A 78 3.62 -19.27 1.99
CA PHE A 78 4.95 -18.66 1.95
C PHE A 78 5.03 -17.42 2.85
N LEU A 79 3.99 -16.57 2.85
CA LEU A 79 3.89 -15.45 3.79
C LEU A 79 3.90 -15.91 5.26
N THR A 80 3.26 -17.05 5.56
CA THR A 80 3.28 -17.65 6.91
C THR A 80 4.67 -18.17 7.28
N GLU A 81 5.40 -18.79 6.35
CA GLU A 81 6.80 -19.20 6.55
C GLU A 81 7.75 -18.01 6.79
N LEU A 82 7.46 -16.85 6.21
CA LEU A 82 8.15 -15.58 6.49
C LEU A 82 7.72 -14.92 7.80
N THR A 83 6.80 -15.53 8.57
CA THR A 83 6.18 -14.97 9.78
C THR A 83 5.43 -13.64 9.57
N THR A 84 5.07 -13.35 8.32
CA THR A 84 4.41 -12.11 7.90
C THR A 84 3.07 -11.91 8.62
N ASN A 85 2.84 -10.71 9.15
CA ASN A 85 1.54 -10.28 9.65
C ASN A 85 0.99 -9.03 8.93
N VAL A 86 1.72 -8.45 7.98
CA VAL A 86 1.26 -7.34 7.14
C VAL A 86 1.64 -7.57 5.68
N VAL A 87 0.76 -7.27 4.75
CA VAL A 87 1.12 -7.03 3.34
C VAL A 87 0.84 -5.58 2.97
N ARG A 88 1.72 -4.98 2.18
CA ARG A 88 1.48 -3.68 1.56
C ARG A 88 1.18 -3.89 0.08
N VAL A 89 0.08 -3.33 -0.42
CA VAL A 89 -0.31 -3.41 -1.83
C VAL A 89 -0.35 -2.02 -2.44
N SER A 90 0.25 -1.85 -3.62
CA SER A 90 0.35 -0.55 -4.29
C SER A 90 -0.83 -0.27 -5.23
N TYR A 91 -1.64 -1.28 -5.54
CA TYR A 91 -2.82 -1.16 -6.39
C TYR A 91 -3.92 -2.16 -5.99
N ILE A 92 -5.15 -1.66 -5.90
CA ILE A 92 -6.38 -2.46 -5.88
C ILE A 92 -7.40 -1.87 -6.86
N ASP A 93 -8.13 -2.69 -7.61
CA ASP A 93 -9.22 -2.26 -8.47
C ASP A 93 -10.52 -2.15 -7.64
N PRO A 94 -11.08 -0.95 -7.44
CA PRO A 94 -12.25 -0.76 -6.59
C PRO A 94 -13.54 -1.35 -7.16
N THR A 95 -13.53 -1.86 -8.40
CA THR A 95 -14.70 -2.50 -9.03
C THR A 95 -14.77 -4.01 -8.82
N GLN A 96 -13.71 -4.61 -8.28
CA GLN A 96 -13.55 -6.05 -8.10
C GLN A 96 -13.95 -6.52 -6.68
N ASP A 97 -14.19 -7.82 -6.52
CA ASP A 97 -14.48 -8.43 -5.20
C ASP A 97 -13.20 -8.95 -4.52
N HIS A 98 -12.81 -8.32 -3.41
CA HIS A 98 -11.65 -8.73 -2.60
C HIS A 98 -12.00 -9.73 -1.49
N THR A 99 -13.27 -10.08 -1.30
CA THR A 99 -13.76 -10.84 -0.13
C THR A 99 -13.00 -12.13 0.11
N ALA A 100 -12.74 -12.91 -0.95
CA ALA A 100 -12.06 -14.20 -0.82
C ALA A 100 -10.62 -14.06 -0.29
N CYS A 101 -9.86 -13.09 -0.79
CA CYS A 101 -8.48 -12.86 -0.35
C CYS A 101 -8.40 -12.19 1.00
N MET A 102 -9.21 -11.17 1.25
CA MET A 102 -9.21 -10.47 2.53
C MET A 102 -9.58 -11.43 3.66
N THR A 103 -10.60 -12.28 3.45
CA THR A 103 -10.96 -13.36 4.38
C THR A 103 -9.82 -14.38 4.56
N ALA A 104 -9.10 -14.76 3.49
CA ALA A 104 -8.00 -15.71 3.58
C ALA A 104 -6.80 -15.14 4.37
N LEU A 105 -6.42 -13.88 4.09
CA LEU A 105 -5.38 -13.15 4.81
C LEU A 105 -5.76 -12.96 6.29
N GLN A 106 -7.00 -12.58 6.56
CA GLN A 106 -7.54 -12.42 7.91
C GLN A 106 -7.49 -13.74 8.71
N ASN A 107 -7.86 -14.87 8.10
CA ASN A 107 -7.74 -16.20 8.71
C ASN A 107 -6.28 -16.62 8.98
N ALA A 108 -5.32 -16.07 8.24
CA ALA A 108 -3.88 -16.24 8.47
C ALA A 108 -3.30 -15.23 9.48
N GLY A 109 -4.11 -14.28 9.98
CA GLY A 109 -3.65 -13.21 10.86
C GLY A 109 -2.85 -12.09 10.15
N ILE A 110 -3.00 -11.99 8.82
CA ILE A 110 -2.31 -11.03 7.96
C ILE A 110 -3.22 -9.81 7.71
N TYR A 111 -2.67 -8.63 7.99
CA TYR A 111 -3.27 -7.33 7.76
C TYR A 111 -2.80 -6.71 6.44
N VAL A 112 -3.48 -5.66 5.99
CA VAL A 112 -3.23 -5.01 4.69
C VAL A 112 -3.06 -3.50 4.88
N PHE A 113 -1.93 -2.95 4.41
CA PHE A 113 -1.82 -1.55 4.03
C PHE A 113 -2.11 -1.40 2.53
N VAL A 114 -2.82 -0.35 2.15
CA VAL A 114 -3.12 -0.02 0.74
C VAL A 114 -2.60 1.37 0.42
N ASP A 115 -1.79 1.49 -0.62
CA ASP A 115 -1.44 2.79 -1.20
C ASP A 115 -2.62 3.29 -2.04
N LEU A 116 -3.06 4.53 -1.81
CA LEU A 116 -4.09 5.20 -2.60
C LEU A 116 -3.55 5.83 -3.91
N PRO A 117 -2.33 6.41 -3.94
CA PRO A 117 -1.68 6.91 -5.16
C PRO A 117 -1.56 5.86 -6.27
N THR A 118 -1.99 6.23 -7.47
CA THR A 118 -1.83 5.42 -8.69
C THR A 118 -1.61 6.36 -9.89
N ASN A 119 -2.18 6.07 -11.06
CA ASN A 119 -2.24 7.01 -12.19
C ASN A 119 -2.97 8.32 -11.86
N LEU A 120 -3.90 8.30 -10.90
CA LEU A 120 -4.49 9.50 -10.29
C LEU A 120 -3.84 9.71 -8.92
N THR A 121 -3.03 10.77 -8.81
CA THR A 121 -2.26 11.10 -7.61
C THR A 121 -1.91 12.59 -7.59
N ILE A 122 -1.53 13.08 -6.41
CA ILE A 122 -0.97 14.41 -6.20
C ILE A 122 0.41 14.46 -6.89
N ASN A 123 0.54 15.28 -7.94
CA ASN A 123 1.81 15.47 -8.63
C ASN A 123 2.80 16.27 -7.76
N SER A 124 4.08 15.89 -7.74
CA SER A 124 5.08 16.57 -6.90
C SER A 124 5.41 18.01 -7.33
N THR A 125 5.30 18.32 -8.62
CA THR A 125 5.71 19.61 -9.21
C THR A 125 4.55 20.55 -9.54
N ASN A 126 3.39 20.00 -9.92
CA ASN A 126 2.13 20.73 -10.06
C ASN A 126 1.05 20.06 -9.21
N PRO A 127 1.16 20.13 -7.87
CA PRO A 127 0.27 19.42 -6.97
C PRO A 127 -1.16 19.95 -7.04
N GLU A 128 -2.11 19.02 -7.08
CA GLU A 128 -3.53 19.28 -6.96
C GLU A 128 -4.16 18.28 -6.00
N TRP A 129 -5.23 18.69 -5.32
CA TRP A 129 -6.11 17.82 -4.55
C TRP A 129 -7.53 18.18 -4.97
N ASN A 130 -8.11 17.32 -5.81
CA ASN A 130 -9.32 17.61 -6.57
C ASN A 130 -10.28 16.40 -6.58
N LEU A 131 -11.50 16.61 -7.09
CA LEU A 131 -12.54 15.58 -7.18
C LEU A 131 -12.09 14.31 -7.90
N ASP A 132 -11.28 14.40 -8.96
CA ASP A 132 -10.85 13.25 -9.75
C ASP A 132 -9.94 12.32 -8.91
N ILE A 133 -8.98 12.90 -8.17
CA ILE A 133 -8.11 12.14 -7.25
C ILE A 133 -8.92 11.64 -6.04
N TYR A 134 -9.73 12.50 -5.41
CA TYR A 134 -10.54 12.17 -4.24
C TYR A 134 -11.50 11.01 -4.52
N ASN A 135 -12.24 11.04 -5.63
CA ASN A 135 -13.17 9.98 -6.01
C ASN A 135 -12.45 8.67 -6.32
N SER A 136 -11.26 8.73 -6.94
CA SER A 136 -10.44 7.53 -7.18
C SER A 136 -9.98 6.89 -5.87
N TRP A 137 -9.48 7.70 -4.93
CA TRP A 137 -8.93 7.22 -3.66
C TRP A 137 -10.03 6.74 -2.70
N THR A 138 -11.14 7.46 -2.59
CA THR A 138 -12.30 7.04 -1.78
C THR A 138 -12.99 5.79 -2.34
N GLY A 139 -12.99 5.58 -3.65
CA GLY A 139 -13.42 4.31 -4.26
C GLY A 139 -12.56 3.11 -3.84
N ARG A 140 -11.23 3.29 -3.72
CA ARG A 140 -10.34 2.23 -3.20
C ARG A 140 -10.56 1.97 -1.71
N ILE A 141 -10.77 3.02 -0.91
CA ILE A 141 -11.17 2.89 0.50
C ILE A 141 -12.47 2.06 0.59
N ASP A 142 -13.47 2.41 -0.21
CA ASP A 142 -14.78 1.74 -0.22
C ASP A 142 -14.71 0.22 -0.42
N ALA A 143 -13.83 -0.22 -1.32
CA ALA A 143 -13.69 -1.63 -1.67
C ALA A 143 -13.16 -2.51 -0.52
N VAL A 144 -12.36 -1.94 0.41
CA VAL A 144 -11.65 -2.73 1.43
C VAL A 144 -11.85 -2.27 2.89
N ALA A 145 -12.32 -1.05 3.15
CA ALA A 145 -12.48 -0.52 4.52
C ALA A 145 -13.38 -1.38 5.42
N GLY A 146 -14.32 -2.14 4.83
CA GLY A 146 -15.19 -3.08 5.53
C GLY A 146 -14.48 -4.30 6.15
N PHE A 147 -13.23 -4.63 5.77
CA PHE A 147 -12.49 -5.75 6.34
C PHE A 147 -11.70 -5.30 7.60
N ASN A 148 -11.81 -6.08 8.68
CA ASN A 148 -11.14 -5.78 9.95
C ASN A 148 -9.61 -5.88 9.89
N ASN A 149 -9.06 -6.56 8.88
CA ASN A 149 -7.63 -6.66 8.66
C ASN A 149 -7.03 -5.55 7.77
N VAL A 150 -7.79 -4.56 7.30
CA VAL A 150 -7.17 -3.36 6.69
C VAL A 150 -6.56 -2.49 7.80
N LEU A 151 -5.23 -2.43 7.85
CA LEU A 151 -4.47 -1.74 8.89
C LEU A 151 -4.46 -0.22 8.69
N GLY A 152 -4.47 0.25 7.45
CA GLY A 152 -4.47 1.68 7.13
C GLY A 152 -4.31 1.95 5.64
N PHE A 153 -4.31 3.24 5.29
CA PHE A 153 -4.13 3.73 3.92
C PHE A 153 -2.97 4.72 3.84
N PHE A 154 -2.14 4.62 2.79
CA PHE A 154 -1.14 5.64 2.48
C PHE A 154 -1.75 6.71 1.54
N ALA A 155 -1.85 7.95 2.01
CA ALA A 155 -2.33 9.12 1.25
C ALA A 155 -1.20 9.83 0.47
N GLY A 156 -0.15 9.09 0.13
CA GLY A 156 1.03 9.58 -0.56
C GLY A 156 2.19 8.61 -0.41
N ASN A 157 2.96 8.48 -1.49
CA ASN A 157 4.16 7.64 -1.60
C ASN A 157 5.21 8.51 -2.27
N SER A 158 6.27 8.87 -1.52
CA SER A 158 7.46 9.58 -1.99
C SER A 158 7.19 10.85 -2.83
N ILE A 159 6.09 11.57 -2.55
CA ILE A 159 5.65 12.75 -3.34
C ILE A 159 6.60 13.94 -3.12
N VAL A 160 7.07 14.11 -1.89
CA VAL A 160 8.03 15.16 -1.52
C VAL A 160 9.39 14.51 -1.33
N THR A 161 10.35 14.91 -2.16
CA THR A 161 11.71 14.35 -2.23
C THR A 161 12.79 15.40 -2.03
N ASP A 162 12.46 16.69 -2.13
CA ASP A 162 13.40 17.79 -1.98
C ASP A 162 12.70 19.13 -1.63
N SER A 163 13.51 20.13 -1.30
CA SER A 163 13.04 21.49 -0.98
C SER A 163 12.19 22.14 -2.09
N GLY A 164 12.43 21.81 -3.36
CA GLY A 164 11.76 22.41 -4.52
C GLY A 164 10.35 21.87 -4.76
N ASN A 165 10.11 20.58 -4.49
CA ASN A 165 8.77 19.97 -4.53
C ASN A 165 8.02 19.98 -3.19
N SER A 166 8.65 20.49 -2.12
CA SER A 166 8.02 20.63 -0.80
C SER A 166 6.60 21.24 -0.78
N PRO A 167 6.18 22.21 -1.64
CA PRO A 167 4.79 22.70 -1.69
C PRO A 167 3.71 21.62 -1.84
N ALA A 168 4.04 20.45 -2.41
CA ALA A 168 3.10 19.32 -2.52
C ALA A 168 2.65 18.76 -1.16
N ALA A 169 3.44 18.95 -0.09
CA ALA A 169 3.10 18.48 1.26
C ALA A 169 1.77 19.07 1.77
N ALA A 170 1.45 20.31 1.42
CA ALA A 170 0.18 20.94 1.81
C ALA A 170 -1.05 20.21 1.20
N PHE A 171 -0.90 19.67 0.00
CA PHE A 171 -1.94 18.89 -0.67
C PHE A 171 -2.06 17.49 -0.08
N VAL A 172 -0.93 16.86 0.28
CA VAL A 172 -0.92 15.59 1.01
C VAL A 172 -1.66 15.71 2.35
N LYS A 173 -1.42 16.78 3.14
CA LYS A 173 -2.14 17.00 4.40
C LYS A 173 -3.63 17.31 4.22
N ALA A 174 -4.02 18.00 3.13
CA ALA A 174 -5.44 18.14 2.78
C ALA A 174 -6.08 16.79 2.40
N ALA A 175 -5.35 15.92 1.69
CA ALA A 175 -5.82 14.58 1.42
C ALA A 175 -6.02 13.77 2.69
N VAL A 176 -5.03 13.74 3.59
CA VAL A 176 -5.14 13.10 4.91
C VAL A 176 -6.37 13.59 5.69
N ARG A 177 -6.57 14.92 5.77
CA ARG A 177 -7.76 15.54 6.39
C ARG A 177 -9.07 15.03 5.80
N ASP A 178 -9.19 15.06 4.48
CA ASP A 178 -10.44 14.77 3.77
C ASP A 178 -10.75 13.27 3.78
N LEU A 179 -9.73 12.41 3.65
CA LEU A 179 -9.88 10.95 3.70
C LEU A 179 -10.25 10.46 5.11
N LYS A 180 -9.64 11.03 6.17
CA LYS A 180 -10.01 10.73 7.56
C LYS A 180 -11.45 11.14 7.85
N SER A 181 -11.87 12.32 7.37
CA SER A 181 -13.28 12.74 7.44
C SER A 181 -14.21 11.77 6.70
N TYR A 182 -13.85 11.38 5.48
CA TYR A 182 -14.60 10.41 4.67
C TYR A 182 -14.78 9.07 5.39
N ILE A 183 -13.68 8.48 5.88
CA ILE A 183 -13.69 7.20 6.62
C ILE A 183 -14.62 7.32 7.84
N ASN A 184 -14.42 8.34 8.68
CA ASN A 184 -15.18 8.52 9.91
C ASN A 184 -16.68 8.81 9.67
N SER A 185 -17.04 9.35 8.50
CA SER A 185 -18.44 9.58 8.12
C SER A 185 -19.20 8.31 7.74
N LYS A 186 -18.48 7.23 7.40
CA LYS A 186 -19.02 6.04 6.71
C LYS A 186 -18.75 4.72 7.43
N TYR A 187 -17.64 4.63 8.17
CA TYR A 187 -17.19 3.42 8.86
C TYR A 187 -17.13 3.66 10.37
N SER A 188 -17.52 2.65 11.16
CA SER A 188 -17.47 2.68 12.62
C SER A 188 -16.11 2.29 13.21
N ARG A 189 -15.14 1.98 12.35
CA ARG A 189 -13.77 1.65 12.71
C ARG A 189 -12.88 2.81 12.29
N ASP A 190 -12.11 3.35 13.22
CA ASP A 190 -11.06 4.32 12.93
C ASP A 190 -9.97 3.62 12.10
N ILE A 191 -9.97 3.84 10.78
CA ILE A 191 -8.94 3.31 9.88
C ILE A 191 -7.91 4.43 9.65
N PRO A 192 -6.66 4.27 10.09
CA PRO A 192 -5.70 5.35 10.05
C PRO A 192 -5.25 5.66 8.62
N VAL A 193 -4.96 6.94 8.37
CA VAL A 193 -4.42 7.44 7.10
C VAL A 193 -3.05 8.05 7.34
N GLY A 194 -2.02 7.46 6.72
CA GLY A 194 -0.62 7.86 6.87
C GLY A 194 0.01 8.35 5.56
N TYR A 195 1.33 8.53 5.60
CA TYR A 195 2.16 8.94 4.47
C TYR A 195 3.42 8.08 4.41
N GLU A 196 3.88 7.73 3.21
CA GLU A 196 5.20 7.13 2.99
C GLU A 196 6.19 8.20 2.53
N LEU A 197 7.34 8.24 3.21
CA LEU A 197 8.43 9.17 3.03
C LEU A 197 9.70 8.41 2.60
N ASN A 198 10.25 8.78 1.45
CA ASN A 198 11.57 8.34 1.04
C ASN A 198 12.64 8.92 1.97
N ALA A 199 13.61 8.11 2.40
CA ALA A 199 14.73 8.54 3.25
C ALA A 199 15.81 9.39 2.51
N ALA A 200 15.42 10.10 1.46
CA ALA A 200 16.27 11.05 0.74
C ALA A 200 16.61 12.28 1.62
N ASP A 201 17.58 13.09 1.16
CA ASP A 201 17.97 14.34 1.81
C ASP A 201 16.71 15.20 2.13
N ASN A 202 16.58 15.66 3.39
CA ASN A 202 15.45 16.42 4.00
C ASN A 202 14.32 15.61 4.71
N TYR A 203 14.54 14.36 5.13
CA TYR A 203 13.53 13.55 5.85
C TYR A 203 12.90 14.26 7.07
N ASP A 204 13.71 14.95 7.87
CA ASP A 204 13.38 15.57 9.16
C ASP A 204 12.32 16.69 9.06
N ILE A 205 12.39 17.50 8.00
CA ILE A 205 11.45 18.63 7.82
C ILE A 205 10.13 18.14 7.24
N VAL A 206 10.16 17.16 6.33
CA VAL A 206 8.94 16.58 5.75
C VAL A 206 8.16 15.80 6.81
N SER A 207 8.84 14.95 7.60
CA SER A 207 8.24 14.20 8.70
C SER A 207 7.60 15.16 9.72
N SER A 208 8.33 16.20 10.15
CA SER A 208 7.84 17.22 11.07
C SER A 208 6.62 17.95 10.52
N TYR A 209 6.60 18.28 9.23
CA TYR A 209 5.46 18.94 8.61
C TYR A 209 4.21 18.06 8.58
N MET A 210 4.31 16.76 8.31
CA MET A 210 3.14 15.88 8.23
C MET A 210 2.35 15.76 9.54
N THR A 211 2.98 16.01 10.70
CA THR A 211 2.32 16.02 12.03
C THR A 211 2.14 17.41 12.64
N CYS A 212 2.60 18.48 11.97
CA CYS A 212 2.55 19.84 12.53
C CYS A 212 1.14 20.47 12.55
N GLY A 213 1.00 21.50 13.39
CA GLY A 213 -0.14 22.43 13.39
C GLY A 213 -1.28 22.03 14.34
N SER A 214 -2.17 22.98 14.63
CA SER A 214 -3.26 22.78 15.60
C SER A 214 -4.42 21.93 15.07
N ASN A 215 -4.51 21.72 13.76
CA ASN A 215 -5.57 20.90 13.16
C ASN A 215 -5.13 19.42 13.08
N THR A 216 -5.43 18.67 14.14
CA THR A 216 -5.06 17.24 14.24
C THR A 216 -5.79 16.33 13.26
N SER A 217 -6.88 16.76 12.60
CA SER A 217 -7.50 15.97 11.53
C SER A 217 -6.63 15.93 10.27
N ALA A 218 -5.80 16.96 10.04
CA ALA A 218 -4.86 17.06 8.92
C ALA A 218 -3.46 16.53 9.23
N ALA A 219 -3.22 16.03 10.46
CA ALA A 219 -2.01 15.27 10.78
C ALA A 219 -2.15 13.82 10.30
N ILE A 220 -1.06 13.24 9.79
CA ILE A 220 -0.99 11.80 9.49
C ILE A 220 -1.19 10.96 10.75
N ASP A 221 -1.80 9.79 10.61
CA ASP A 221 -1.99 8.84 11.73
C ASP A 221 -0.80 7.91 11.92
N PHE A 222 0.05 7.73 10.91
CA PHE A 222 1.33 7.01 10.96
C PHE A 222 2.27 7.49 9.86
N LEU A 223 3.57 7.32 10.06
CA LEU A 223 4.62 7.58 9.07
C LEU A 223 5.29 6.26 8.66
N GLY A 224 5.25 5.99 7.36
CA GLY A 224 6.09 4.98 6.73
C GLY A 224 7.38 5.60 6.19
N ILE A 225 8.52 4.95 6.40
CA ILE A 225 9.81 5.39 5.84
C ILE A 225 10.33 4.31 4.90
N SER A 226 10.59 4.64 3.64
CA SER A 226 11.27 3.73 2.72
C SER A 226 12.76 4.06 2.66
N ASP A 227 13.58 3.16 3.21
CA ASP A 227 15.05 3.31 3.28
C ASP A 227 15.77 2.01 2.84
N PHE A 228 16.36 2.08 1.66
CA PHE A 228 17.14 1.00 1.07
C PHE A 228 18.64 1.06 1.42
N ASN A 229 19.06 2.03 2.24
CA ASN A 229 20.45 2.22 2.65
C ASN A 229 20.79 1.56 3.99
N LEU A 230 19.87 0.79 4.60
CA LEU A 230 20.07 0.07 5.85
C LEU A 230 20.85 -1.23 5.63
N CYS A 231 22.14 -1.10 5.34
CA CYS A 231 23.01 -2.17 4.90
C CYS A 231 23.91 -2.69 6.03
N SER A 232 24.43 -3.91 5.86
CA SER A 232 25.29 -4.61 6.83
C SER A 232 26.47 -3.75 7.33
N ASN A 233 26.98 -2.85 6.48
CA ASN A 233 28.16 -2.02 6.72
C ASN A 233 27.90 -0.64 7.37
N ASN A 234 26.65 -0.17 7.42
CA ASN A 234 26.29 1.18 7.90
C ASN A 234 25.07 1.21 8.86
N THR A 235 24.38 0.08 9.06
CA THR A 235 23.25 -0.10 9.99
C THR A 235 23.35 0.75 11.26
N SER A 236 24.35 0.53 12.13
CA SER A 236 24.38 1.18 13.45
C SER A 236 24.23 2.71 13.39
N GLN A 237 24.97 3.39 12.50
CA GLN A 237 24.89 4.85 12.37
C GLN A 237 23.54 5.32 11.82
N SER A 238 22.96 4.61 10.85
CA SER A 238 21.66 4.97 10.26
C SER A 238 20.53 4.79 11.29
N PHE A 239 20.56 3.71 12.07
CA PHE A 239 19.59 3.46 13.13
C PHE A 239 19.72 4.45 14.30
N ASP A 240 20.93 4.94 14.61
CA ASP A 240 21.13 6.00 15.62
C ASP A 240 20.46 7.32 15.18
N LEU A 241 20.60 7.73 13.91
CA LEU A 241 19.96 8.94 13.36
C LEU A 241 18.42 8.83 13.38
N ILE A 242 17.88 7.69 12.94
CA ILE A 242 16.44 7.42 12.98
C ILE A 242 15.93 7.39 14.42
N SER A 243 16.74 6.89 15.36
CA SER A 243 16.40 6.94 16.79
C SER A 243 16.37 8.36 17.34
N GLU A 244 17.33 9.22 16.97
CA GLU A 244 17.39 10.62 17.42
C GLU A 244 16.19 11.43 16.90
N GLU A 245 15.86 11.30 15.62
CA GLU A 245 14.73 12.00 14.99
C GLU A 245 13.38 11.54 15.56
N TYR A 246 13.13 10.22 15.56
CA TYR A 246 11.78 9.71 15.79
C TYR A 246 11.46 9.39 17.25
N ALA A 247 12.42 9.46 18.18
CA ALA A 247 12.21 9.18 19.61
C ALA A 247 11.06 9.99 20.25
N THR A 248 10.76 11.17 19.73
CA THR A 248 9.67 12.04 20.24
C THR A 248 8.50 12.22 19.27
N TYR A 249 8.50 11.50 18.15
CA TYR A 249 7.49 11.65 17.09
C TYR A 249 6.10 11.22 17.60
N PRO A 250 5.02 11.97 17.28
CA PRO A 250 3.73 11.83 17.98
C PRO A 250 2.86 10.65 17.50
N VAL A 251 3.24 9.99 16.41
CA VAL A 251 2.48 8.90 15.76
C VAL A 251 3.41 7.73 15.42
N PRO A 252 2.89 6.51 15.14
CA PRO A 252 3.73 5.36 14.85
C PRO A 252 4.60 5.58 13.60
N VAL A 253 5.87 5.20 13.73
CA VAL A 253 6.86 5.21 12.66
C VAL A 253 7.26 3.76 12.37
N PHE A 254 7.39 3.38 11.10
CA PHE A 254 7.86 2.06 10.68
C PHE A 254 8.54 2.12 9.31
N PHE A 255 9.34 1.12 8.98
CA PHE A 255 9.89 1.02 7.62
C PHE A 255 8.82 0.55 6.65
N ALA A 256 8.41 1.42 5.73
CA ALA A 256 7.40 1.12 4.71
C ALA A 256 7.97 0.30 3.54
N ASP A 257 9.28 0.41 3.30
CA ASP A 257 10.10 -0.52 2.53
C ASP A 257 11.52 -0.56 3.14
N TYR A 258 12.09 -1.76 3.27
CA TYR A 258 13.52 -1.97 3.53
C TYR A 258 14.00 -3.25 2.84
N GLY A 259 15.33 -3.47 2.85
CA GLY A 259 15.97 -4.67 2.32
C GLY A 259 17.18 -4.32 1.47
N CYS A 260 18.19 -3.67 2.08
CA CYS A 260 19.38 -3.20 1.35
C CYS A 260 20.10 -4.36 0.65
N ARG A 261 20.68 -4.07 -0.52
CA ARG A 261 21.60 -4.96 -1.22
C ARG A 261 23.03 -4.39 -1.24
N ASP A 262 23.95 -5.04 -0.52
CA ASP A 262 25.35 -4.62 -0.41
C ASP A 262 26.07 -4.53 -1.78
N ALA A 263 25.66 -5.32 -2.79
CA ALA A 263 26.12 -5.20 -4.17
C ALA A 263 25.06 -5.71 -5.18
N ALA A 264 25.01 -5.14 -6.38
CA ALA A 264 24.09 -5.59 -7.44
C ALA A 264 24.25 -7.10 -7.72
N GLY A 265 23.13 -7.84 -7.69
CA GLY A 265 23.10 -9.30 -7.88
C GLY A 265 23.60 -10.14 -6.70
N SER A 266 23.98 -9.55 -5.55
CA SER A 266 24.29 -10.32 -4.34
C SER A 266 23.02 -10.69 -3.56
N VAL A 267 22.98 -11.89 -2.99
CA VAL A 267 21.92 -12.32 -2.05
C VAL A 267 21.91 -11.40 -0.82
N ARG A 268 20.74 -10.94 -0.40
CA ARG A 268 20.60 -10.06 0.77
C ARG A 268 20.72 -10.86 2.07
N ALA A 269 21.42 -10.28 3.05
CA ALA A 269 21.66 -10.91 4.35
C ALA A 269 20.51 -10.67 5.36
N PHE A 270 19.79 -9.54 5.20
CA PHE A 270 18.74 -9.07 6.10
C PHE A 270 19.18 -8.94 7.58
N ASP A 271 20.44 -8.58 7.84
CA ASP A 271 20.97 -8.39 9.19
C ASP A 271 20.31 -7.18 9.89
N GLU A 272 19.83 -6.19 9.12
CA GLU A 272 19.04 -5.05 9.59
C GLU A 272 17.78 -5.46 10.36
N VAL A 273 17.21 -6.65 10.06
CA VAL A 273 16.07 -7.21 10.79
C VAL A 273 16.36 -7.35 12.29
N GLN A 274 17.58 -7.71 12.69
CA GLN A 274 17.91 -7.83 14.12
C GLN A 274 17.94 -6.46 14.84
N TYR A 275 18.18 -5.37 14.09
CA TYR A 275 18.12 -4.00 14.62
C TYR A 275 16.68 -3.48 14.65
N ILE A 276 15.89 -3.69 13.59
CA ILE A 276 14.48 -3.23 13.49
C ILE A 276 13.62 -3.76 14.65
N TYR A 277 13.81 -5.03 15.03
CA TYR A 277 13.05 -5.66 16.13
C TYR A 277 13.86 -5.80 17.43
N GLY A 278 14.99 -5.10 17.51
CA GLY A 278 15.89 -5.09 18.67
C GLY A 278 15.57 -3.98 19.67
N ASN A 279 15.94 -4.18 20.93
CA ASN A 279 15.97 -3.11 21.92
C ASN A 279 17.25 -2.25 21.73
N PRO A 280 17.18 -0.91 21.87
CA PRO A 280 16.03 -0.11 22.28
C PRO A 280 15.10 0.34 21.15
N PHE A 281 15.40 -0.02 19.89
CA PHE A 281 14.78 0.54 18.69
C PHE A 281 13.27 0.31 18.59
N THR A 282 12.77 -0.83 19.09
CA THR A 282 11.32 -1.11 19.17
C THR A 282 10.53 -0.17 20.08
N ASN A 283 11.18 0.66 20.90
CA ASN A 283 10.51 1.73 21.66
C ASN A 283 10.24 2.99 20.81
N ILE A 284 10.71 3.02 19.55
CA ILE A 284 10.65 4.17 18.64
C ILE A 284 9.96 3.76 17.34
N VAL A 285 10.32 2.59 16.79
CA VAL A 285 9.87 2.12 15.47
C VAL A 285 9.06 0.84 15.60
N SER A 286 7.88 0.82 15.01
CA SER A 286 6.87 -0.26 15.09
C SER A 286 7.12 -1.44 14.14
N GLY A 287 8.38 -1.72 13.80
CA GLY A 287 8.77 -2.78 12.85
C GLY A 287 8.97 -2.28 11.42
N GLY A 288 8.74 -3.15 10.42
CA GLY A 288 8.96 -2.81 9.02
C GLY A 288 8.43 -3.81 7.99
N ILE A 289 8.37 -3.36 6.74
CA ILE A 289 7.88 -4.08 5.57
C ILE A 289 9.05 -4.33 4.60
N VAL A 290 9.36 -5.60 4.31
CA VAL A 290 10.46 -5.92 3.38
C VAL A 290 10.00 -5.80 1.93
N PHE A 291 10.82 -5.18 1.10
CA PHE A 291 10.61 -5.05 -0.33
C PHE A 291 11.43 -6.12 -1.08
N GLU A 292 10.85 -7.05 -1.85
CA GLU A 292 9.42 -7.32 -2.04
C GLU A 292 9.14 -8.81 -2.22
N TYR A 293 7.86 -9.22 -2.26
CA TYR A 293 7.49 -10.63 -2.40
C TYR A 293 7.84 -11.18 -3.79
N PHE A 294 7.46 -10.50 -4.86
CA PHE A 294 7.56 -11.01 -6.23
C PHE A 294 8.89 -10.62 -6.88
N GLN A 295 9.51 -11.53 -7.64
CA GLN A 295 10.69 -11.19 -8.44
C GLN A 295 10.34 -10.15 -9.53
N ASP A 296 10.98 -9.00 -9.42
CA ASP A 296 10.86 -7.87 -10.33
C ASP A 296 12.00 -7.85 -11.37
N ALA A 297 12.26 -6.69 -11.99
CA ALA A 297 13.36 -6.52 -12.95
C ALA A 297 14.71 -6.17 -12.31
N ASN A 298 14.75 -5.79 -11.03
CA ASN A 298 15.96 -5.45 -10.26
C ASN A 298 16.48 -6.63 -9.40
N ASP A 299 15.80 -7.77 -9.48
CA ASP A 299 16.02 -9.00 -8.71
C ASP A 299 15.74 -8.88 -7.19
N ASP A 300 14.80 -8.01 -6.79
CA ASP A 300 14.44 -7.69 -5.39
C ASP A 300 13.35 -8.58 -4.76
N GLY A 301 12.91 -9.63 -5.45
CA GLY A 301 11.89 -10.56 -4.96
C GLY A 301 12.41 -11.61 -3.98
N LEU A 302 11.55 -11.98 -3.02
CA LEU A 302 11.72 -13.17 -2.20
C LEU A 302 11.34 -14.45 -2.96
N VAL A 303 10.33 -14.40 -3.85
CA VAL A 303 9.86 -15.57 -4.61
C VAL A 303 9.72 -15.28 -6.10
N GLN A 304 9.95 -16.30 -6.92
CA GLN A 304 9.57 -16.29 -8.33
C GLN A 304 8.26 -17.06 -8.53
N THR A 305 7.31 -16.49 -9.28
CA THR A 305 6.01 -17.12 -9.56
C THR A 305 5.85 -17.47 -11.03
N ALA A 306 5.37 -18.69 -11.30
CA ALA A 306 5.07 -19.17 -12.66
C ALA A 306 3.69 -19.85 -12.67
N GLY A 307 2.66 -19.10 -13.09
CA GLY A 307 1.27 -19.56 -13.01
C GLY A 307 0.86 -19.83 -11.56
N THR A 308 0.53 -21.09 -11.23
CA THR A 308 0.20 -21.52 -9.87
C THR A 308 1.41 -21.98 -9.04
N GLN A 309 2.61 -22.01 -9.62
CA GLN A 309 3.84 -22.37 -8.90
C GLN A 309 4.49 -21.13 -8.27
N VAL A 310 4.97 -21.31 -7.03
CA VAL A 310 5.85 -20.37 -6.32
C VAL A 310 7.16 -21.10 -6.05
N THR A 311 8.28 -20.42 -6.30
CA THR A 311 9.63 -20.91 -6.03
C THR A 311 10.35 -19.91 -5.13
N PRO A 312 10.63 -20.25 -3.86
CA PRO A 312 11.48 -19.43 -3.00
C PRO A 312 12.86 -19.19 -3.59
N LEU A 313 13.35 -17.96 -3.50
CA LEU A 313 14.68 -17.56 -3.94
C LEU A 313 15.67 -17.56 -2.76
N ALA A 314 16.93 -17.23 -3.03
CA ALA A 314 17.96 -17.17 -1.99
C ALA A 314 17.60 -16.14 -0.90
N ASP A 315 17.08 -14.98 -1.29
CA ASP A 315 16.66 -13.91 -0.38
C ASP A 315 15.53 -14.37 0.57
N PHE A 316 14.61 -15.23 0.14
CA PHE A 316 13.60 -15.84 1.04
C PHE A 316 14.25 -16.68 2.15
N THR A 317 15.30 -17.42 1.82
CA THR A 317 16.02 -18.26 2.79
C THR A 317 16.78 -17.39 3.79
N SER A 318 17.43 -16.32 3.32
CA SER A 318 18.06 -15.33 4.20
C SER A 318 17.04 -14.66 5.12
N TYR A 319 15.98 -14.07 4.54
CA TYR A 319 14.97 -13.31 5.28
C TYR A 319 14.24 -14.16 6.32
N SER A 320 13.71 -15.33 5.92
CA SER A 320 13.07 -16.29 6.84
C SER A 320 13.98 -16.67 8.01
N SER A 321 15.29 -16.84 7.76
CA SER A 321 16.26 -17.16 8.83
C SER A 321 16.52 -16.01 9.80
N GLN A 322 16.31 -14.75 9.41
CA GLN A 322 16.49 -13.58 10.27
C GLN A 322 15.20 -13.25 11.02
N ILE A 323 14.08 -13.18 10.31
CA ILE A 323 12.77 -12.82 10.88
C ILE A 323 12.31 -13.87 11.90
N ALA A 324 12.65 -15.15 11.73
CA ALA A 324 12.35 -16.19 12.72
C ALA A 324 13.12 -16.08 14.05
N LYS A 325 14.15 -15.23 14.15
CA LYS A 325 14.93 -15.01 15.38
C LYS A 325 14.39 -13.88 16.26
N ILE A 326 13.55 -13.00 15.72
CA ILE A 326 13.18 -11.76 16.41
C ILE A 326 12.33 -12.04 17.64
N THR A 327 12.58 -11.27 18.69
CA THR A 327 11.83 -11.34 19.95
C THR A 327 11.61 -9.92 20.49
N PRO A 328 10.84 -9.07 19.76
CA PRO A 328 10.63 -7.69 20.14
C PRO A 328 9.99 -7.59 21.53
N SER A 329 10.45 -6.61 22.32
CA SER A 329 9.87 -6.35 23.64
C SER A 329 8.48 -5.75 23.47
N SER A 330 7.45 -6.42 23.99
CA SER A 330 6.06 -5.97 23.88
C SER A 330 5.57 -5.35 25.19
N THR A 331 4.92 -4.19 25.07
CA THR A 331 4.22 -3.49 26.13
C THR A 331 2.71 -3.65 25.92
N PHE A 332 1.95 -3.94 26.98
CA PHE A 332 0.49 -3.88 26.87
C PHE A 332 -0.01 -2.44 26.82
N ALA A 333 -1.01 -2.16 26.00
CA ALA A 333 -1.65 -0.84 25.82
C ALA A 333 -2.09 -0.22 27.15
N SER A 334 -2.52 -1.03 28.13
CA SER A 334 -2.87 -0.60 29.49
C SER A 334 -1.67 -0.05 30.29
N ASN A 335 -0.47 -0.57 30.03
CA ASN A 335 0.79 -0.15 30.65
C ASN A 335 1.53 0.92 29.83
N TYR A 336 1.22 1.07 28.54
CA TYR A 336 1.85 2.07 27.68
C TYR A 336 1.41 3.49 28.07
N VAL A 337 2.38 4.33 28.42
CA VAL A 337 2.18 5.74 28.79
C VAL A 337 2.61 6.61 27.62
N VAL A 338 1.66 7.37 27.05
CA VAL A 338 1.95 8.30 25.95
C VAL A 338 2.79 9.46 26.48
N SER A 339 4.07 9.51 26.12
CA SER A 339 4.98 10.62 26.38
C SER A 339 5.12 11.58 25.20
N ASN A 340 5.03 11.05 23.98
CA ASN A 340 5.25 11.77 22.73
C ASN A 340 3.99 12.55 22.33
N THR A 341 3.79 13.67 23.01
CA THR A 341 2.65 14.60 22.81
C THR A 341 3.05 15.89 22.12
N PHE A 342 4.26 15.93 21.52
CA PHE A 342 4.76 17.12 20.84
C PHE A 342 4.10 17.26 19.46
N THR A 343 3.31 18.31 19.30
CA THR A 343 2.81 18.74 17.99
C THR A 343 3.69 19.90 17.48
N PRO A 344 4.53 19.68 16.46
CA PRO A 344 5.38 20.74 15.95
C PRO A 344 4.57 21.92 15.40
N SER A 345 5.14 23.12 15.49
CA SER A 345 4.62 24.26 14.72
C SER A 345 5.04 24.09 13.26
N CYS A 346 4.12 24.34 12.32
CA CYS A 346 4.43 24.28 10.89
C CYS A 346 5.34 25.45 10.48
N SER A 347 6.66 25.25 10.52
CA SER A 347 7.64 26.25 10.10
C SER A 347 7.82 26.26 8.59
N THR A 348 7.65 27.43 7.97
CA THR A 348 8.06 27.69 6.58
C THR A 348 9.46 28.31 6.56
N GLY A 349 10.26 27.97 5.54
CA GLY A 349 11.64 28.46 5.43
C GLY A 349 12.24 28.23 4.05
N ALA A 350 13.46 28.74 3.83
CA ALA A 350 14.13 28.64 2.52
C ALA A 350 14.44 27.19 2.07
N SER A 351 14.49 26.24 3.01
CA SER A 351 14.67 24.81 2.76
C SER A 351 13.36 24.02 2.64
N PHE A 352 12.22 24.61 3.01
CA PHE A 352 10.93 23.92 2.99
C PHE A 352 9.77 24.92 2.90
N LEU A 353 9.09 24.88 1.76
CA LEU A 353 8.19 25.94 1.30
C LEU A 353 6.71 25.67 1.58
N ALA A 354 6.31 24.47 2.03
CA ALA A 354 4.89 24.16 2.21
C ALA A 354 4.20 25.03 3.28
N SER A 355 3.18 25.76 2.86
CA SER A 355 2.37 26.61 3.70
C SER A 355 1.55 25.80 4.71
N PRO A 356 1.36 26.29 5.96
CA PRO A 356 0.42 25.68 6.90
C PRO A 356 -1.06 25.85 6.50
N THR A 357 -1.36 26.79 5.60
CA THR A 357 -2.70 26.89 5.00
C THR A 357 -2.83 25.79 3.96
N LEU A 358 -3.83 24.93 4.11
CA LEU A 358 -4.07 23.78 3.25
C LEU A 358 -5.13 24.11 2.18
N PRO A 359 -5.18 23.35 1.06
CA PRO A 359 -6.27 23.43 0.09
C PRO A 359 -7.67 23.35 0.73
N PRO A 360 -8.73 23.88 0.07
CA PRO A 360 -10.11 23.64 0.42
C PRO A 360 -10.42 22.15 0.59
N VAL A 361 -11.49 21.82 1.33
CA VAL A 361 -11.99 20.45 1.38
C VAL A 361 -12.58 20.09 0.02
N VAL A 362 -12.25 18.92 -0.52
CA VAL A 362 -12.85 18.45 -1.76
C VAL A 362 -14.35 18.26 -1.55
N ASN A 363 -15.17 18.99 -2.32
CA ASN A 363 -16.60 19.06 -2.10
C ASN A 363 -17.38 19.13 -3.43
N GLN A 364 -18.06 18.04 -3.78
CA GLN A 364 -18.84 17.95 -5.01
C GLN A 364 -19.98 18.98 -5.05
N ASN A 365 -20.61 19.32 -3.91
CA ASN A 365 -21.74 20.26 -3.91
C ASN A 365 -21.29 21.66 -4.30
N VAL A 366 -20.14 22.13 -3.81
CA VAL A 366 -19.58 23.45 -4.18
C VAL A 366 -19.31 23.51 -5.68
N CYS A 367 -18.71 22.46 -6.24
CA CYS A 367 -18.43 22.35 -7.67
C CYS A 367 -19.71 22.27 -8.52
N SER A 368 -20.73 21.55 -8.06
CA SER A 368 -22.03 21.48 -8.73
C SER A 368 -22.84 22.78 -8.62
N CYS A 369 -22.78 23.51 -7.51
CA CYS A 369 -23.37 24.85 -7.37
C CYS A 369 -22.71 25.84 -8.33
N MET A 370 -21.37 25.82 -8.41
CA MET A 370 -20.59 26.58 -9.38
C MET A 370 -21.03 26.23 -10.81
N LEU A 371 -20.96 24.96 -11.22
CA LEU A 371 -21.32 24.53 -12.57
C LEU A 371 -22.76 24.90 -12.94
N SER A 372 -23.72 24.78 -12.01
CA SER A 372 -25.14 25.10 -12.24
C SER A 372 -25.41 26.60 -12.45
N SER A 373 -24.49 27.47 -11.99
CA SER A 373 -24.56 28.92 -12.18
C SER A 373 -24.05 29.39 -13.55
N LEU A 374 -23.27 28.56 -14.25
CA LEU A 374 -22.65 28.92 -15.52
C LEU A 374 -23.64 28.82 -16.69
N THR A 375 -23.47 29.67 -17.70
CA THR A 375 -24.23 29.57 -18.97
C THR A 375 -23.40 28.91 -20.06
N CYS A 376 -22.08 29.13 -20.07
CA CYS A 376 -21.16 28.42 -20.94
C CYS A 376 -20.43 27.33 -20.17
N ILE A 377 -20.38 26.10 -20.70
CA ILE A 377 -19.69 24.97 -20.08
C ILE A 377 -18.81 24.23 -21.07
N ALA A 378 -17.89 23.42 -20.55
CA ALA A 378 -17.16 22.44 -21.34
C ALA A 378 -18.12 21.33 -21.81
N LYS A 379 -17.94 20.86 -23.05
CA LYS A 379 -18.71 19.72 -23.58
C LYS A 379 -18.46 18.44 -22.76
N PRO A 380 -19.50 17.61 -22.53
CA PRO A 380 -19.38 16.44 -21.66
C PRO A 380 -18.43 15.36 -22.22
N ASP A 381 -18.36 15.21 -23.55
CA ASP A 381 -17.62 14.13 -24.22
C ASP A 381 -16.17 14.51 -24.62
N LEU A 382 -15.59 15.54 -24.01
CA LEU A 382 -14.21 15.94 -24.31
C LEU A 382 -13.20 14.91 -23.79
N SER A 383 -12.24 14.53 -24.64
CA SER A 383 -11.15 13.65 -24.23
C SER A 383 -10.26 14.33 -23.18
N ALA A 384 -9.63 13.55 -22.28
CA ALA A 384 -8.79 14.08 -21.22
C ALA A 384 -7.64 14.97 -21.74
N SER A 385 -7.07 14.66 -22.90
CA SER A 385 -6.04 15.48 -23.55
C SER A 385 -6.61 16.77 -24.14
N THR A 386 -7.85 16.76 -24.64
CA THR A 386 -8.57 17.95 -25.08
C THR A 386 -8.89 18.87 -23.90
N LEU A 387 -9.43 18.32 -22.80
CA LEU A 387 -9.70 19.05 -21.56
C LEU A 387 -8.44 19.74 -21.04
N ALA A 388 -7.34 18.99 -20.88
CA ALA A 388 -6.07 19.53 -20.39
C ALA A 388 -5.49 20.61 -21.32
N SER A 389 -5.59 20.42 -22.64
CA SER A 389 -5.07 21.38 -23.63
C SER A 389 -5.90 22.67 -23.66
N ALA A 390 -7.23 22.57 -23.63
CA ALA A 390 -8.12 23.73 -23.58
C ALA A 390 -7.93 24.50 -22.26
N TYR A 391 -7.90 23.79 -21.13
CA TYR A 391 -7.67 24.39 -19.81
C TYR A 391 -6.32 25.11 -19.74
N SER A 392 -5.24 24.46 -20.17
CA SER A 392 -3.90 25.05 -20.22
C SER A 392 -3.79 26.23 -21.19
N THR A 393 -4.60 26.28 -22.25
CA THR A 393 -4.64 27.41 -23.18
C THR A 393 -5.29 28.65 -22.58
N ILE A 394 -6.33 28.47 -21.76
CA ILE A 394 -7.07 29.59 -21.13
C ILE A 394 -6.40 30.03 -19.82
N CYS A 395 -6.10 29.08 -18.94
CA CYS A 395 -5.62 29.34 -17.58
C CYS A 395 -4.10 29.26 -17.45
N GLY A 396 -3.43 28.44 -18.26
CA GLY A 396 -2.03 28.09 -18.05
C GLY A 396 -1.83 27.16 -16.85
N SER A 397 -0.66 27.23 -16.24
CA SER A 397 -0.29 26.44 -15.05
C SER A 397 -0.23 27.24 -13.74
N THR A 398 -0.52 28.55 -13.78
CA THR A 398 -0.40 29.46 -12.63
C THR A 398 -1.72 30.19 -12.37
N SER A 399 -1.89 30.69 -11.15
CA SER A 399 -3.05 31.49 -10.74
C SER A 399 -3.16 32.87 -11.41
N GLU A 400 -2.30 33.21 -12.38
CA GLU A 400 -2.27 34.53 -13.03
C GLU A 400 -3.51 34.79 -13.89
N ASN A 401 -4.00 33.79 -14.62
CA ASN A 401 -5.17 33.92 -15.49
C ASN A 401 -6.47 33.45 -14.83
N CYS A 402 -6.42 32.37 -14.04
CA CYS A 402 -7.60 31.75 -13.43
C CYS A 402 -7.43 31.55 -11.91
N PRO A 403 -7.33 32.63 -11.10
CA PRO A 403 -7.05 32.52 -9.67
C PRO A 403 -8.10 31.71 -8.89
N ALA A 404 -9.33 31.62 -9.38
CA ALA A 404 -10.39 30.77 -8.81
C ALA A 404 -10.12 29.26 -8.90
N LEU A 405 -9.24 28.85 -9.82
CA LEU A 405 -9.09 27.45 -10.25
C LEU A 405 -7.72 26.86 -9.90
N HIS A 406 -6.79 27.64 -9.37
CA HIS A 406 -5.43 27.19 -9.04
C HIS A 406 -5.18 27.17 -7.53
N GLY A 407 -4.30 26.28 -7.10
CA GLY A 407 -3.78 26.20 -5.75
C GLY A 407 -2.26 26.34 -5.75
N ASN A 408 -1.70 27.01 -4.75
CA ASN A 408 -0.26 27.13 -4.55
C ASN A 408 0.10 26.76 -3.12
N GLY A 409 0.69 25.58 -2.96
CA GLY A 409 1.12 25.05 -1.66
C GLY A 409 2.28 25.80 -1.02
N GLY A 410 2.97 26.68 -1.75
CA GLY A 410 4.12 27.45 -1.23
C GLY A 410 3.71 28.72 -0.48
N ASN A 411 2.67 29.40 -0.95
CA ASN A 411 2.14 30.60 -0.30
C ASN A 411 0.80 30.35 0.43
N GLY A 412 0.17 29.19 0.24
CA GLY A 412 -1.12 28.84 0.85
C GLY A 412 -2.32 29.56 0.22
N THR A 413 -2.24 29.96 -1.05
CA THR A 413 -3.36 30.56 -1.77
C THR A 413 -4.05 29.52 -2.64
N TYR A 414 -5.37 29.40 -2.50
CA TYR A 414 -6.20 28.45 -3.23
C TYR A 414 -7.49 29.13 -3.67
N GLY A 415 -7.85 28.98 -4.94
CA GLY A 415 -9.15 29.41 -5.43
C GLY A 415 -10.28 28.52 -4.92
N ALA A 416 -11.48 29.10 -4.81
CA ALA A 416 -12.69 28.44 -4.30
C ALA A 416 -13.11 27.20 -5.09
N TYR A 417 -12.61 27.02 -6.32
CA TYR A 417 -12.94 25.90 -7.21
C TYR A 417 -11.69 25.11 -7.63
N SER A 418 -10.53 25.30 -6.98
CA SER A 418 -9.30 24.58 -7.33
C SER A 418 -9.38 23.06 -7.09
N MET A 419 -10.34 22.63 -6.25
CA MET A 419 -10.62 21.23 -5.95
C MET A 419 -11.66 20.58 -6.88
N CYS A 420 -12.26 21.33 -7.81
CA CYS A 420 -13.23 20.78 -8.76
C CYS A 420 -12.53 19.95 -9.86
N SER A 421 -13.29 19.10 -10.55
CA SER A 421 -12.76 18.30 -11.66
C SER A 421 -12.23 19.19 -12.78
N LEU A 422 -11.36 18.66 -13.63
CA LEU A 422 -10.79 19.43 -14.75
C LEU A 422 -11.87 19.95 -15.72
N SER A 423 -12.98 19.21 -15.89
CA SER A 423 -14.11 19.62 -16.73
C SER A 423 -14.92 20.77 -16.11
N GLU A 424 -15.19 20.71 -14.80
CA GLU A 424 -15.85 21.80 -14.07
C GLU A 424 -14.98 23.07 -14.06
N ARG A 425 -13.66 22.93 -13.83
CA ARG A 425 -12.70 24.04 -13.89
C ARG A 425 -12.61 24.66 -15.29
N LEU A 426 -12.55 23.85 -16.35
CA LEU A 426 -12.62 24.35 -17.73
C LEU A 426 -13.95 25.06 -18.01
N SER A 427 -15.07 24.54 -17.50
CA SER A 427 -16.38 25.17 -17.65
C SER A 427 -16.42 26.57 -17.05
N TRP A 428 -15.88 26.75 -15.83
CA TRP A 428 -15.75 28.08 -15.22
C TRP A 428 -14.92 29.03 -16.08
N ALA A 429 -13.76 28.58 -16.56
CA ALA A 429 -12.87 29.40 -17.39
C ALA A 429 -13.51 29.81 -18.73
N LEU A 430 -14.28 28.90 -19.36
CA LEU A 430 -15.06 29.19 -20.57
C LEU A 430 -16.21 30.18 -20.30
N ASN A 431 -16.89 30.06 -19.15
CA ASN A 431 -17.92 31.00 -18.74
C ASN A 431 -17.37 32.41 -18.52
N GLU A 432 -16.22 32.55 -17.87
CA GLU A 432 -15.58 33.87 -17.73
C GLU A 432 -15.24 34.49 -19.09
N LEU A 433 -14.66 33.73 -20.02
CA LEU A 433 -14.44 34.22 -21.39
C LEU A 433 -15.74 34.64 -22.07
N TYR A 434 -16.84 33.91 -21.86
CA TYR A 434 -18.16 34.25 -22.40
C TYR A 434 -18.78 35.51 -21.78
N THR A 435 -18.56 35.81 -20.49
CA THR A 435 -19.05 37.06 -19.89
C THR A 435 -18.30 38.29 -20.42
N PHE A 436 -17.05 38.12 -20.87
CA PHE A 436 -16.30 39.15 -21.59
C PHE A 436 -16.65 39.24 -23.10
N ASP A 437 -16.95 38.12 -23.75
CA ASP A 437 -17.37 38.05 -25.16
C ASP A 437 -18.54 37.07 -25.38
N SER A 438 -19.73 37.62 -25.61
CA SER A 438 -20.96 36.85 -25.79
C SER A 438 -21.02 35.98 -27.05
N GLU A 439 -20.10 36.12 -28.02
CA GLU A 439 -19.97 35.18 -29.14
C GLU A 439 -19.02 34.01 -28.80
N GLY A 440 -18.17 34.17 -27.79
CA GLY A 440 -17.10 33.26 -27.40
C GLY A 440 -17.57 31.81 -27.22
N CYS A 441 -18.58 31.59 -26.38
CA CYS A 441 -19.09 30.25 -26.09
C CYS A 441 -19.56 29.47 -27.33
N SER A 442 -20.27 30.15 -28.24
CA SER A 442 -20.74 29.54 -29.51
C SER A 442 -19.64 29.35 -30.55
N SER A 443 -18.49 30.00 -30.36
CA SER A 443 -17.34 29.93 -31.28
C SER A 443 -16.27 28.93 -30.85
N ASP A 444 -16.19 28.57 -29.56
CA ASP A 444 -15.26 27.58 -29.05
C ASP A 444 -15.74 26.15 -29.36
N VAL A 445 -14.87 25.36 -30.00
CA VAL A 445 -15.16 23.97 -30.38
C VAL A 445 -15.34 23.06 -29.16
N ASN A 446 -14.82 23.44 -28.00
CA ASN A 446 -14.87 22.69 -26.74
C ASN A 446 -16.06 23.10 -25.85
N ALA A 447 -16.75 24.20 -26.15
CA ALA A 447 -17.79 24.75 -25.30
C ALA A 447 -19.21 24.50 -25.83
N GLU A 448 -20.19 24.51 -24.94
CA GLU A 448 -21.61 24.56 -25.26
C GLU A 448 -22.39 25.45 -24.28
N ILE A 449 -23.55 25.94 -24.73
CA ILE A 449 -24.48 26.71 -23.89
C ILE A 449 -25.40 25.73 -23.18
N GLN A 450 -25.47 25.81 -21.86
CA GLN A 450 -26.51 25.16 -21.06
C GLN A 450 -27.57 26.20 -20.62
N ASP A 451 -28.80 25.74 -20.44
CA ASP A 451 -29.77 26.50 -19.66
C ASP A 451 -29.28 26.57 -18.20
N THR A 452 -29.30 27.76 -17.59
CA THR A 452 -28.90 27.92 -16.18
C THR A 452 -29.94 27.29 -15.26
N TYR A 453 -29.59 26.18 -14.63
CA TYR A 453 -30.44 25.48 -13.66
C TYR A 453 -30.35 26.05 -12.24
N TYR A 454 -29.54 27.11 -12.03
CA TYR A 454 -29.45 27.83 -10.76
C TYR A 454 -30.79 28.41 -10.32
N SER A 455 -31.46 27.70 -9.42
CA SER A 455 -32.56 28.25 -8.64
C SER A 455 -31.97 29.11 -7.53
N SER A 456 -32.19 30.43 -7.59
CA SER A 456 -31.90 31.37 -6.50
C SER A 456 -32.67 31.10 -5.19
N ASN A 457 -33.48 30.05 -5.15
CA ASN A 457 -34.13 29.54 -3.94
C ASN A 457 -33.35 28.39 -3.26
N ASP A 458 -32.26 27.90 -3.86
CA ASP A 458 -31.30 27.04 -3.16
C ASP A 458 -30.37 27.92 -2.32
N SER A 459 -30.73 28.07 -1.04
CA SER A 459 -29.98 28.91 -0.10
C SER A 459 -28.56 28.40 0.16
N ALA A 460 -28.29 27.10 0.00
CA ALA A 460 -26.96 26.53 0.26
C ALA A 460 -26.01 26.80 -0.92
N CYS A 461 -26.48 26.65 -2.16
CA CYS A 461 -25.71 27.10 -3.31
C CYS A 461 -25.53 28.61 -3.35
N ALA A 462 -26.54 29.40 -2.95
CA ALA A 462 -26.41 30.85 -2.87
C ALA A 462 -25.32 31.30 -1.89
N GLU A 463 -25.28 30.68 -0.69
CA GLU A 463 -24.25 30.93 0.33
C GLU A 463 -22.85 30.55 -0.18
N ALA A 464 -22.68 29.37 -0.78
CA ALA A 464 -21.38 28.92 -1.32
C ALA A 464 -20.83 29.83 -2.42
N LEU A 465 -21.70 30.33 -3.31
CA LEU A 465 -21.31 31.26 -4.37
C LEU A 465 -20.99 32.67 -3.81
N GLU A 466 -21.69 33.12 -2.76
CA GLU A 466 -21.37 34.36 -2.06
C GLU A 466 -20.01 34.29 -1.33
N GLU A 467 -19.73 33.17 -0.66
CA GLU A 467 -18.44 32.91 0.01
C GLU A 467 -17.27 32.80 -0.99
N ALA A 468 -17.46 32.15 -2.14
CA ALA A 468 -16.47 32.10 -3.21
C ALA A 468 -16.21 33.48 -3.82
N GLY A 469 -17.25 34.32 -3.87
CA GLY A 469 -17.23 35.68 -4.42
C GLY A 469 -17.16 35.73 -5.96
N GLU A 470 -17.34 36.93 -6.52
CA GLU A 470 -17.39 37.20 -7.97
C GLU A 470 -16.23 36.56 -8.74
N TYR A 471 -15.01 36.62 -8.20
CA TYR A 471 -13.80 36.08 -8.83
C TYR A 471 -13.40 34.69 -8.32
N GLY A 472 -14.26 33.98 -7.59
CA GLY A 472 -13.98 32.64 -7.05
C GLY A 472 -12.71 32.54 -6.18
N THR A 473 -12.28 33.64 -5.55
CA THR A 473 -11.03 33.72 -4.75
C THR A 473 -11.27 33.78 -3.24
N GLY A 474 -12.54 33.72 -2.82
CA GLY A 474 -12.91 33.56 -1.42
C GLY A 474 -12.70 32.13 -0.91
N THR A 475 -13.07 31.89 0.34
CA THR A 475 -12.99 30.58 0.99
C THR A 475 -14.39 30.12 1.34
N VAL A 476 -14.83 29.04 0.70
CA VAL A 476 -16.14 28.42 0.94
C VAL A 476 -16.08 27.61 2.23
N THR A 477 -17.02 27.87 3.15
CA THR A 477 -17.16 27.16 4.44
C THR A 477 -18.54 26.52 4.61
N SER A 478 -19.49 26.90 3.76
CA SER A 478 -20.73 26.17 3.50
C SER A 478 -20.47 24.77 2.90
N PHE A 479 -21.47 23.90 3.01
CA PHE A 479 -21.34 22.44 2.80
C PHE A 479 -20.24 21.77 3.66
N PRO A 480 -20.18 22.01 4.99
CA PRO A 480 -19.13 21.47 5.85
C PRO A 480 -19.06 19.93 5.78
N THR A 481 -17.90 19.40 5.37
CA THR A 481 -17.69 17.96 5.17
C THR A 481 -17.43 17.27 6.51
N ALA A 482 -18.52 17.04 7.26
CA ALA A 482 -18.61 16.33 8.55
C ALA A 482 -17.71 16.85 9.70
N THR A 483 -16.92 17.91 9.52
CA THR A 483 -15.84 18.30 10.45
C THR A 483 -16.00 19.70 11.07
N ASP A 484 -16.76 20.62 10.48
CA ASP A 484 -16.95 21.98 11.03
C ASP A 484 -18.01 22.06 12.15
N SER A 485 -17.91 21.18 13.15
CA SER A 485 -18.54 21.39 14.45
C SER A 485 -17.55 22.06 15.40
N PRO A 486 -17.64 23.39 15.66
CA PRO A 486 -16.78 24.09 16.60
C PRO A 486 -17.20 23.74 18.04
N GLY A 487 -16.83 22.54 18.49
CA GLY A 487 -17.36 21.99 19.75
C GLY A 487 -16.77 20.66 20.23
N SER A 488 -15.92 20.00 19.44
CA SER A 488 -15.11 18.88 19.93
C SER A 488 -13.67 19.10 19.51
N ALA A 489 -12.81 19.38 20.50
CA ALA A 489 -11.40 19.11 20.29
C ALA A 489 -11.28 17.63 19.92
N ALA A 490 -10.58 17.31 18.85
CA ALA A 490 -10.00 15.98 18.68
C ALA A 490 -8.86 15.82 19.69
N THR A 491 -9.23 15.74 20.98
CA THR A 491 -8.57 14.79 21.86
C THR A 491 -8.53 13.49 21.10
N SER A 492 -7.34 12.91 20.98
CA SER A 492 -7.20 11.49 20.67
C SER A 492 -8.21 10.74 21.51
N TYR A 493 -9.24 10.18 20.86
CA TYR A 493 -10.23 9.37 21.53
C TYR A 493 -9.55 8.04 21.83
N TYR A 494 -8.72 8.06 22.88
CA TYR A 494 -8.26 6.84 23.51
C TYR A 494 -9.52 6.07 23.87
N PRO A 495 -9.74 4.86 23.33
CA PRO A 495 -10.86 4.05 23.76
C PRO A 495 -10.64 3.75 25.25
N THR A 496 -11.38 4.43 26.11
CA THR A 496 -11.40 4.16 27.56
C THR A 496 -12.04 2.81 27.86
N ASP A 497 -12.74 2.24 26.87
CA ASP A 497 -13.36 0.92 26.90
C ASP A 497 -12.33 -0.20 26.61
N PHE A 498 -11.15 -0.13 27.22
CA PHE A 498 -10.45 -1.36 27.58
C PHE A 498 -11.27 -2.03 28.67
N TYR A 499 -11.90 -3.16 28.34
CA TYR A 499 -12.70 -3.96 29.28
C TYR A 499 -11.82 -4.43 30.45
N THR A 500 -11.86 -3.67 31.55
CA THR A 500 -11.26 -4.02 32.83
C THR A 500 -12.17 -4.99 33.57
N GLY A 501 -12.33 -6.18 33.00
CA GLY A 501 -13.01 -7.31 33.62
C GLY A 501 -12.05 -8.14 34.45
N ASP A 502 -12.06 -7.95 35.78
CA ASP A 502 -11.47 -8.91 36.74
C ASP A 502 -12.26 -10.23 36.68
N GLU A 503 -11.89 -11.15 35.79
CA GLU A 503 -12.30 -12.55 35.89
C GLU A 503 -11.26 -13.51 35.29
N VAL A 504 -10.71 -14.35 36.17
CA VAL A 504 -9.82 -15.53 35.99
C VAL A 504 -9.52 -16.02 34.56
N ASP A 505 -8.22 -16.24 34.30
CA ASP A 505 -7.63 -16.79 33.07
C ASP A 505 -8.45 -17.90 32.39
N TYR A 506 -9.17 -17.52 31.33
CA TYR A 506 -9.58 -18.43 30.27
C TYR A 506 -8.83 -18.06 28.99
N LEU A 507 -8.18 -19.06 28.39
CA LEU A 507 -7.65 -18.96 27.02
C LEU A 507 -8.75 -18.42 26.10
N SER A 508 -8.40 -17.49 25.19
CA SER A 508 -9.30 -16.99 24.15
C SER A 508 -10.08 -18.13 23.50
N GLN A 509 -11.36 -17.92 23.18
CA GLN A 509 -12.17 -18.96 22.54
C GLN A 509 -11.54 -19.47 21.23
N GLY A 510 -10.78 -18.61 20.52
CA GLY A 510 -9.97 -19.03 19.36
C GLY A 510 -8.78 -19.92 19.72
N ALA A 511 -8.10 -19.66 20.84
CA ALA A 511 -7.02 -20.53 21.33
C ALA A 511 -7.56 -21.88 21.83
N ILE A 512 -8.71 -21.89 22.51
CA ILE A 512 -9.43 -23.12 22.88
C ILE A 512 -9.84 -23.90 21.62
N ALA A 513 -10.40 -23.23 20.61
CA ALA A 513 -10.77 -23.83 19.33
C ALA A 513 -9.55 -24.48 18.64
N GLY A 514 -8.44 -23.75 18.48
CA GLY A 514 -7.21 -24.27 17.87
C GLY A 514 -6.66 -25.52 18.58
N ILE A 515 -6.61 -25.50 19.92
CA ILE A 515 -6.16 -26.65 20.72
C ILE A 515 -7.09 -27.85 20.56
N THR A 516 -8.42 -27.64 20.52
CA THR A 516 -9.37 -28.74 20.27
C THR A 516 -9.29 -29.29 18.84
N ILE A 517 -9.07 -28.46 17.82
CA ILE A 517 -8.91 -28.91 16.43
C ILE A 517 -7.67 -29.78 16.28
N GLY A 518 -6.54 -29.37 16.86
CA GLY A 518 -5.30 -30.17 16.89
C GLY A 518 -5.51 -31.53 17.57
N ALA A 519 -6.19 -31.55 18.72
CA ALA A 519 -6.52 -32.80 19.41
C ALA A 519 -7.44 -33.71 18.58
N ILE A 520 -8.45 -33.16 17.89
CA ILE A 520 -9.38 -33.90 17.04
C ILE A 520 -8.67 -34.53 15.84
N ILE A 521 -7.74 -33.81 15.19
CA ILE A 521 -6.97 -34.34 14.06
C ILE A 521 -6.09 -35.53 14.50
N VAL A 522 -5.43 -35.43 15.66
CA VAL A 522 -4.62 -36.53 16.22
C VAL A 522 -5.49 -37.73 16.59
N VAL A 523 -6.67 -37.52 17.17
CA VAL A 523 -7.63 -38.60 17.48
C VAL A 523 -8.20 -39.24 16.20
N ALA A 524 -8.53 -38.45 15.17
CA ALA A 524 -9.01 -38.97 13.89
C ALA A 524 -7.94 -39.80 13.17
N ALA A 525 -6.69 -39.30 13.10
CA ALA A 525 -5.57 -40.01 12.50
C ALA A 525 -5.26 -41.35 13.22
N THR A 526 -5.28 -41.36 14.56
CA THR A 526 -5.06 -42.58 15.34
C THR A 526 -6.20 -43.59 15.19
N VAL A 527 -7.47 -43.15 15.17
CA VAL A 527 -8.62 -44.03 14.90
C VAL A 527 -8.55 -44.63 13.48
N LEU A 528 -8.21 -43.83 12.47
CA LEU A 528 -8.04 -44.31 11.09
C LEU A 528 -6.90 -45.33 10.98
N ALA A 529 -5.76 -45.10 11.65
CA ALA A 529 -4.65 -46.06 11.72
C ALA A 529 -5.06 -47.38 12.40
N ILE A 530 -5.82 -47.33 13.49
CA ILE A 530 -6.34 -48.52 14.18
C ILE A 530 -7.33 -49.29 13.29
N LEU A 531 -8.24 -48.60 12.59
CA LEU A 531 -9.18 -49.21 11.67
C LEU A 531 -8.47 -49.88 10.48
N TRP A 532 -7.47 -49.20 9.91
CA TRP A 532 -6.62 -49.76 8.85
C TRP A 532 -5.88 -51.02 9.31
N PHE A 533 -5.23 -50.99 10.48
CA PHE A 533 -4.55 -52.14 11.08
C PHE A 533 -5.51 -53.31 11.37
N CYS A 534 -6.73 -53.01 11.83
CA CYS A 534 -7.78 -54.00 12.07
C CYS A 534 -8.32 -54.63 10.77
N CYS A 535 -8.47 -53.84 9.70
CA CYS A 535 -8.82 -54.32 8.36
C CYS A 535 -7.70 -55.19 7.76
N TRP A 536 -6.44 -54.77 7.90
CA TRP A 536 -5.26 -55.54 7.47
C TRP A 536 -5.18 -56.90 8.17
N ARG A 537 -5.33 -56.95 9.51
CA ARG A 537 -5.41 -58.22 10.27
C ARG A 537 -6.61 -59.11 9.88
N ARG A 538 -7.75 -58.53 9.49
CA ARG A 538 -8.92 -59.30 8.99
C ARG A 538 -8.70 -59.84 7.58
N GLY A 539 -7.96 -59.13 6.73
CA GLY A 539 -7.50 -59.62 5.43
C GLY A 539 -6.61 -60.85 5.58
N ALA A 540 -5.56 -60.76 6.42
CA ALA A 540 -4.64 -61.87 6.69
C ALA A 540 -5.35 -63.13 7.20
N ARG A 541 -6.38 -63.01 8.06
CA ARG A 541 -7.13 -64.15 8.59
C ARG A 541 -8.07 -64.84 7.59
N ARG A 542 -8.50 -64.17 6.51
CA ARG A 542 -9.37 -64.79 5.50
C ARG A 542 -8.65 -65.81 4.61
N SER A 543 -7.31 -65.78 4.56
CA SER A 543 -6.52 -66.76 3.80
C SER A 543 -6.34 -68.11 4.51
N CYS A 544 -6.70 -68.23 5.79
CA CYS A 544 -6.41 -69.44 6.60
C CYS A 544 -7.60 -70.37 6.86
N ASN A 545 -8.84 -69.96 6.55
CA ASN A 545 -10.06 -70.73 6.91
C ASN A 545 -10.68 -71.54 5.74
N GLY A 546 -9.95 -71.74 4.64
CA GLY A 546 -10.45 -72.45 3.44
C GLY A 546 -10.40 -73.98 3.50
N CYS A 547 -9.73 -74.58 4.50
CA CYS A 547 -9.45 -76.02 4.53
C CYS A 547 -10.04 -76.72 5.76
N CYS A 548 -11.37 -76.86 5.82
CA CYS A 548 -12.00 -78.05 6.43
C CYS A 548 -13.51 -78.15 6.12
N ALA A 549 -13.99 -79.40 6.00
CA ALA A 549 -15.39 -79.81 5.94
C ALA A 549 -16.25 -79.39 4.72
N SER A 550 -16.42 -80.31 3.76
CA SER A 550 -17.68 -81.07 3.68
C SER A 550 -17.54 -82.35 2.85
N ARG A 551 -18.21 -83.43 3.27
CA ARG A 551 -18.25 -84.74 2.58
C ARG A 551 -19.69 -85.27 2.65
N ARG A 552 -20.17 -85.90 1.56
CA ARG A 552 -21.53 -86.46 1.34
C ARG A 552 -22.61 -85.38 1.10
N GLY A 553 -23.41 -85.35 0.03
CA GLY A 553 -23.42 -86.11 -1.24
C GLY A 553 -24.83 -86.58 -1.63
N LEU A 554 -25.22 -86.52 -2.92
CA LEU A 554 -26.21 -87.43 -3.56
C LEU A 554 -26.32 -87.28 -5.10
N SER A 555 -26.04 -88.38 -5.82
CA SER A 555 -26.65 -88.88 -7.07
C SER A 555 -26.83 -88.05 -8.38
N ARG A 556 -26.61 -88.77 -9.51
CA ARG A 556 -27.17 -88.61 -10.89
C ARG A 556 -26.57 -87.58 -11.87
N GLY A 557 -25.45 -87.97 -12.52
CA GLY A 557 -25.50 -88.73 -13.79
C GLY A 557 -25.41 -87.97 -15.14
N ARG A 558 -24.69 -88.60 -16.11
CA ARG A 558 -24.37 -88.16 -17.51
C ARG A 558 -23.45 -86.92 -17.59
N GLY A 559 -22.39 -86.90 -18.41
CA GLY A 559 -21.78 -87.93 -19.28
C GLY A 559 -20.61 -87.36 -20.10
N MET A 560 -19.95 -88.21 -20.90
CA MET A 560 -18.92 -87.88 -21.93
C MET A 560 -17.52 -87.37 -21.48
N ASP A 561 -16.63 -88.36 -21.33
CA ASP A 561 -15.52 -88.64 -22.26
C ASP A 561 -14.23 -87.80 -22.36
N VAL A 562 -13.13 -88.53 -22.09
CA VAL A 562 -11.89 -88.65 -22.89
C VAL A 562 -10.74 -87.64 -22.65
N ARG A 563 -9.77 -88.11 -21.84
CA ARG A 563 -8.33 -88.34 -22.17
C ARG A 563 -7.50 -87.07 -22.53
N ALA A 564 -6.34 -86.80 -21.92
CA ALA A 564 -5.21 -87.73 -21.77
C ALA A 564 -4.15 -87.32 -20.71
N HIS A 565 -3.39 -88.31 -20.22
CA HIS A 565 -1.93 -88.37 -19.94
C HIS A 565 -1.13 -87.11 -19.46
N ASP A 566 -0.10 -87.18 -18.60
CA ASP A 566 0.45 -88.23 -17.70
C ASP A 566 1.58 -87.60 -16.83
N LYS A 567 1.82 -88.14 -15.61
CA LYS A 567 3.03 -88.08 -14.74
C LYS A 567 3.74 -86.78 -14.30
N GLY A 568 4.27 -86.84 -13.06
CA GLY A 568 5.28 -85.94 -12.47
C GLY A 568 4.96 -85.57 -11.00
N VAL A 569 4.96 -86.50 -10.03
CA VAL A 569 6.13 -87.03 -9.26
C VAL A 569 6.69 -86.04 -8.22
N GLU A 570 6.29 -86.27 -6.94
CA GLU A 570 7.10 -86.40 -5.70
C GLU A 570 8.07 -85.27 -5.27
N PHE A 571 8.38 -84.94 -4.00
CA PHE A 571 7.94 -85.20 -2.61
C PHE A 571 8.90 -84.36 -1.71
N GLY A 572 8.57 -84.11 -0.43
CA GLY A 572 9.61 -84.08 0.63
C GLY A 572 9.91 -82.75 1.37
N ASN A 573 9.19 -82.54 2.48
CA ASN A 573 9.69 -82.44 3.88
C ASN A 573 10.85 -81.44 4.22
N GLU A 574 10.63 -80.46 5.14
CA GLU A 574 10.97 -80.47 6.60
C GLU A 574 12.48 -80.23 6.89
N GLU A 575 12.95 -79.55 7.94
CA GLU A 575 12.32 -78.99 9.16
C GLU A 575 13.24 -77.92 9.83
N SER A 576 12.76 -77.34 10.95
CA SER A 576 13.53 -76.90 12.14
C SER A 576 14.06 -75.45 12.28
N SER A 577 14.13 -75.01 13.53
CA SER A 577 14.44 -73.66 14.04
C SER A 577 15.80 -73.60 14.76
N PRO A 578 16.41 -72.41 15.01
CA PRO A 578 17.71 -72.28 15.65
C PRO A 578 17.68 -71.96 17.15
N VAL A 579 18.79 -72.27 17.85
CA VAL A 579 19.13 -71.83 19.23
C VAL A 579 20.65 -71.62 19.33
N GLY A 580 21.11 -70.54 20.00
CA GLY A 580 22.35 -70.61 20.80
C GLY A 580 23.57 -69.74 20.44
N HIS A 581 23.69 -68.59 21.13
CA HIS A 581 24.86 -68.12 21.92
C HIS A 581 26.26 -67.69 21.35
N HIS A 582 26.76 -66.64 22.03
CA HIS A 582 28.14 -66.30 22.47
C HIS A 582 29.06 -65.32 21.69
N ASP A 583 29.38 -64.22 22.40
CA ASP A 583 30.65 -63.50 22.65
C ASP A 583 31.51 -62.82 21.56
N GLY A 584 31.86 -61.54 21.82
CA GLY A 584 33.30 -61.13 21.90
C GLY A 584 33.86 -59.98 21.01
N GLY A 585 34.10 -58.80 21.61
CA GLY A 585 35.42 -58.12 21.61
C GLY A 585 35.89 -57.13 20.50
N ALA A 586 36.42 -55.96 20.95
CA ALA A 586 37.46 -55.06 20.36
C ALA A 586 37.31 -54.51 18.90
N SER A 587 37.40 -53.21 18.55
CA SER A 587 38.30 -52.06 18.87
C SER A 587 39.64 -52.01 18.10
N ILE A 588 39.88 -50.94 17.32
CA ILE A 588 41.14 -50.34 16.75
C ILE A 588 40.66 -49.18 15.82
N ILE A 589 40.99 -47.87 15.96
CA ILE A 589 42.28 -47.13 15.80
C ILE A 589 42.77 -47.18 14.33
N SER A 590 43.15 -46.12 13.60
CA SER A 590 43.91 -44.90 13.91
C SER A 590 43.60 -43.69 13.00
N ASP A 591 44.05 -42.50 13.42
CA ASP A 591 44.34 -41.32 12.59
C ASP A 591 45.43 -41.57 11.53
N ASP A 592 45.59 -40.66 10.55
CA ASP A 592 46.78 -39.77 10.52
C ASP A 592 46.60 -38.53 9.60
N SER A 593 47.63 -37.68 9.51
CA SER A 593 47.48 -36.22 9.48
C SER A 593 48.31 -35.49 8.39
N GLY A 594 47.85 -34.29 7.99
CA GLY A 594 48.72 -33.13 7.74
C GLY A 594 49.12 -32.76 6.29
N GLY A 595 49.36 -31.46 6.08
CA GLY A 595 50.17 -30.93 4.96
C GLY A 595 49.55 -29.77 4.16
N MET A 596 49.87 -28.52 4.53
CA MET A 596 49.60 -27.34 3.68
C MET A 596 50.67 -27.18 2.58
N VAL A 597 50.30 -26.74 1.37
CA VAL A 597 51.21 -26.10 0.39
C VAL A 597 50.49 -24.95 -0.34
N GLU A 598 51.27 -23.96 -0.74
CA GLU A 598 50.94 -22.59 -1.15
C GLU A 598 50.62 -22.42 -2.66
N LEU A 599 49.98 -21.31 -3.03
CA LEU A 599 49.55 -20.93 -4.40
C LEU A 599 50.66 -20.25 -5.22
N GLN A 600 50.64 -20.36 -6.55
CA GLN A 600 51.09 -19.37 -7.56
C GLN A 600 50.56 -19.79 -8.98
N PRO A 601 50.53 -18.92 -10.03
CA PRO A 601 49.37 -18.78 -10.94
C PRO A 601 49.61 -19.22 -12.42
N TRP A 602 49.03 -18.47 -13.39
CA TRP A 602 49.06 -18.62 -14.88
C TRP A 602 48.00 -19.61 -15.46
N ASP A 603 47.32 -19.41 -16.60
CA ASP A 603 47.27 -18.28 -17.56
C ASP A 603 45.95 -18.30 -18.41
N GLU A 604 45.78 -17.32 -19.30
CA GLU A 604 44.61 -17.12 -20.18
C GLU A 604 44.36 -18.18 -21.30
N ARG A 605 43.12 -18.12 -21.82
CA ARG A 605 42.57 -18.59 -23.12
C ARG A 605 41.97 -20.01 -23.14
N TYR A 606 40.67 -20.08 -23.48
CA TYR A 606 40.19 -20.81 -24.67
C TYR A 606 38.70 -20.50 -24.97
N LEU A 607 38.42 -19.94 -26.16
CA LEU A 607 37.07 -19.95 -26.75
C LEU A 607 36.83 -21.30 -27.46
N PRO A 608 35.57 -21.69 -27.67
CA PRO A 608 35.21 -22.12 -29.02
C PRO A 608 33.89 -21.51 -29.51
N SER A 609 33.93 -20.94 -30.71
CA SER A 609 32.77 -20.53 -31.49
C SER A 609 32.33 -21.63 -32.46
N ARG A 610 31.03 -21.72 -32.79
CA ARG A 610 30.57 -21.81 -34.20
C ARG A 610 29.05 -21.75 -34.44
N ASN A 611 28.71 -20.95 -35.46
CA ASN A 611 27.69 -21.09 -36.53
C ASN A 611 26.22 -21.37 -36.16
N GLN A 612 25.24 -20.54 -36.54
CA GLN A 612 24.85 -19.94 -37.85
C GLN A 612 23.93 -20.81 -38.72
N GLY A 613 22.80 -20.20 -39.10
CA GLY A 613 21.88 -20.59 -40.16
C GLY A 613 20.94 -19.41 -40.49
N GLU A 614 21.33 -18.61 -41.50
CA GLU A 614 20.57 -18.10 -42.65
C GLU A 614 19.03 -17.97 -42.57
N GLY A 615 18.36 -16.91 -43.07
CA GLY A 615 18.86 -15.64 -43.63
C GLY A 615 17.81 -14.84 -44.47
N GLN A 616 18.02 -13.51 -44.58
CA GLN A 616 17.44 -12.55 -45.57
C GLN A 616 15.93 -12.21 -45.50
N SER A 617 15.42 -11.02 -45.85
CA SER A 617 15.94 -9.77 -46.49
C SER A 617 15.09 -8.52 -46.05
N GLU A 618 15.37 -7.23 -46.31
CA GLU A 618 16.58 -6.41 -46.62
C GLU A 618 16.24 -4.89 -46.48
N GLY A 619 17.24 -4.04 -46.13
CA GLY A 619 17.24 -2.57 -46.33
C GLY A 619 16.56 -1.69 -45.25
N SER A 620 17.07 -0.50 -44.88
CA SER A 620 18.29 0.21 -45.29
C SER A 620 18.81 1.17 -44.21
N GLN A 621 20.15 1.28 -44.18
CA GLN A 621 21.06 2.28 -43.58
C GLN A 621 20.50 3.72 -43.40
N GLY A 622 20.95 4.54 -42.46
CA GLY A 622 21.99 4.37 -41.43
C GLY A 622 22.58 5.72 -40.98
N ALA A 623 23.11 5.83 -39.76
CA ALA A 623 23.83 7.01 -39.27
C ALA A 623 24.95 6.62 -38.30
N GLN A 624 26.08 7.32 -38.35
CA GLN A 624 27.30 6.98 -37.62
C GLN A 624 27.38 7.62 -36.23
N GLN A 625 28.19 6.98 -35.40
CA GLN A 625 28.55 7.29 -34.02
C GLN A 625 29.82 8.13 -33.98
N GLU A 626 29.90 9.16 -33.13
CA GLU A 626 31.20 9.62 -32.60
C GLU A 626 31.07 10.27 -31.21
N GLN A 627 32.15 10.13 -30.42
CA GLN A 627 32.22 10.51 -29.01
C GLN A 627 32.61 11.98 -28.84
N LEU A 628 32.22 12.60 -27.72
CA LEU A 628 32.72 13.93 -27.32
C LEU A 628 33.14 13.95 -25.86
N THR A 629 34.43 14.20 -25.65
CA THR A 629 35.07 14.45 -24.35
C THR A 629 35.02 15.93 -23.98
N ALA A 630 34.88 16.22 -22.68
CA ALA A 630 34.88 17.60 -22.16
C ALA A 630 36.29 18.21 -22.08
N PRO A 631 36.39 19.55 -22.05
CA PRO A 631 37.19 20.19 -21.01
C PRO A 631 36.58 21.46 -20.39
N LYS A 632 37.05 21.79 -19.17
CA LYS A 632 36.76 23.01 -18.39
C LYS A 632 37.56 24.23 -18.90
N MET A 633 37.04 25.46 -18.69
CA MET A 633 37.77 26.65 -18.16
C MET A 633 36.83 27.88 -18.03
N VAL A 634 36.70 28.52 -16.85
CA VAL A 634 37.41 29.72 -16.34
C VAL A 634 36.94 31.07 -16.93
N SER A 635 36.51 32.00 -16.05
CA SER A 635 36.14 33.40 -16.35
C SER A 635 37.35 34.36 -16.37
N PRO A 636 37.21 35.54 -17.02
CA PRO A 636 37.58 36.80 -16.36
C PRO A 636 36.67 38.01 -16.68
N VAL A 637 36.97 39.16 -16.05
CA VAL A 637 36.17 40.42 -16.05
C VAL A 637 36.93 41.56 -16.73
N PHE A 638 36.25 42.40 -17.54
CA PHE A 638 36.29 43.90 -17.62
C PHE A 638 35.81 44.48 -18.98
N ALA A 639 35.26 45.71 -18.95
CA ALA A 639 34.60 46.46 -20.04
C ALA A 639 35.58 47.44 -20.79
N PRO A 640 35.19 48.42 -21.67
CA PRO A 640 33.84 48.88 -22.12
C PRO A 640 33.61 49.36 -23.60
N ASN A 641 32.33 49.38 -24.05
CA ASN A 641 31.65 50.32 -25.00
C ASN A 641 32.19 50.56 -26.46
N PRO A 642 31.40 51.10 -27.45
CA PRO A 642 30.17 51.93 -27.32
C PRO A 642 28.97 51.73 -28.30
N MET A 643 27.86 52.40 -27.97
CA MET A 643 26.82 53.03 -28.84
C MET A 643 25.92 52.20 -29.81
N SER A 644 24.62 52.10 -29.47
CA SER A 644 23.54 52.78 -30.24
C SER A 644 22.18 52.80 -29.49
N SER A 645 21.81 53.98 -28.99
CA SER A 645 20.50 54.66 -29.11
C SER A 645 19.18 53.86 -29.17
N MET A 646 18.32 53.99 -28.14
CA MET A 646 17.13 54.89 -28.20
C MET A 646 16.34 55.04 -26.88
N LYS A 647 16.06 56.31 -26.52
CA LYS A 647 14.95 56.86 -25.69
C LYS A 647 14.56 56.23 -24.34
N GLU A 648 14.86 56.96 -23.27
CA GLU A 648 14.12 56.97 -21.99
C GLU A 648 12.81 57.79 -22.07
N LEU A 649 11.90 57.58 -21.09
CA LEU A 649 11.07 58.57 -20.38
C LEU A 649 10.44 57.88 -19.14
N PRO A 650 10.04 58.59 -18.05
CA PRO A 650 10.90 58.65 -16.87
C PRO A 650 10.29 58.11 -15.57
N ALA A 651 11.17 57.84 -14.59
CA ALA A 651 10.80 57.54 -13.20
C ALA A 651 10.28 58.78 -12.44
N PHE A 652 9.34 58.58 -11.51
CA PHE A 652 8.88 59.62 -10.59
C PHE A 652 9.73 59.68 -9.31
N ARG A 653 10.10 60.90 -8.94
CA ARG A 653 10.88 61.25 -7.75
C ARG A 653 9.93 61.69 -6.62
N THR A 654 10.23 61.29 -5.40
CA THR A 654 9.55 61.75 -4.17
C THR A 654 9.90 63.20 -3.83
N HIS A 655 8.95 63.96 -3.26
CA HIS A 655 9.21 65.03 -2.27
C HIS A 655 7.91 65.48 -1.55
N ASP A 656 8.00 65.51 -0.22
CA ASP A 656 7.36 66.36 0.82
C ASP A 656 5.85 66.68 0.88
N GLN A 657 5.36 66.62 2.13
CA GLN A 657 4.07 67.17 2.58
C GLN A 657 4.11 68.71 2.74
N PRO A 658 2.95 69.34 3.01
CA PRO A 658 2.61 69.60 4.42
C PRO A 658 1.16 69.22 4.81
N GLU A 659 0.89 69.25 6.12
CA GLU A 659 -0.36 68.87 6.78
C GLU A 659 -1.56 69.77 6.42
N ASP A 660 -2.78 69.20 6.36
CA ASP A 660 -3.90 69.69 7.18
C ASP A 660 -5.02 68.63 7.37
N LYS A 661 -5.96 68.90 8.29
CA LYS A 661 -6.90 67.94 8.91
C LYS A 661 -8.22 67.76 8.15
N SER A 662 -8.71 66.52 8.06
CA SER A 662 -10.13 66.17 8.25
C SER A 662 -10.34 64.65 8.34
N LEU A 663 -11.22 64.18 9.23
CA LEU A 663 -11.78 62.82 9.14
C LEU A 663 -12.70 62.72 7.91
N GLY A 664 -12.74 61.54 7.27
CA GLY A 664 -13.70 61.23 6.21
C GLY A 664 -13.40 59.89 5.55
N SER A 665 -14.33 58.94 5.71
CA SER A 665 -14.28 57.55 5.20
C SER A 665 -13.75 57.42 3.76
N MET A 666 -12.77 56.54 3.53
CA MET A 666 -12.38 56.11 2.20
C MET A 666 -12.36 54.59 2.06
N LYS A 667 -13.05 54.10 1.04
CA LYS A 667 -12.96 52.72 0.53
C LYS A 667 -11.55 52.48 0.00
N LEU A 668 -10.96 51.33 0.31
CA LEU A 668 -9.76 50.86 -0.37
C LEU A 668 -10.14 50.45 -1.80
N LEU A 669 -9.59 51.16 -2.79
CA LEU A 669 -9.58 50.74 -4.18
C LEU A 669 -8.26 49.99 -4.44
N SER A 670 -8.33 48.67 -4.55
CA SER A 670 -7.24 47.85 -5.07
C SER A 670 -7.19 47.93 -6.61
N PRO A 671 -6.02 47.75 -7.25
CA PRO A 671 -5.87 48.00 -8.68
C PRO A 671 -6.55 46.92 -9.53
N VAL A 672 -7.34 47.36 -10.50
CA VAL A 672 -7.92 46.51 -11.55
C VAL A 672 -6.81 46.01 -12.47
N VAL A 673 -6.53 44.71 -12.44
CA VAL A 673 -5.68 44.05 -13.45
C VAL A 673 -6.51 43.88 -14.72
N LYS A 674 -6.09 44.54 -15.81
CA LYS A 674 -6.67 44.29 -17.13
C LYS A 674 -6.01 43.07 -17.75
N VAL A 675 -6.77 42.01 -17.97
CA VAL A 675 -6.41 40.96 -18.93
C VAL A 675 -6.31 41.60 -20.32
N VAL A 676 -5.21 41.35 -21.03
CA VAL A 676 -5.00 41.82 -22.41
C VAL A 676 -4.75 40.60 -23.29
N PRO A 677 -5.60 40.32 -24.29
CA PRO A 677 -5.41 39.17 -25.17
C PRO A 677 -4.17 39.36 -26.05
N VAL A 678 -3.27 38.37 -26.04
CA VAL A 678 -2.10 38.31 -26.92
C VAL A 678 -2.57 37.95 -28.33
N GLN A 679 -2.35 38.85 -29.29
CA GLN A 679 -2.58 38.55 -30.70
C GLN A 679 -1.50 37.58 -31.23
N PRO A 680 -1.86 36.57 -32.04
CA PRO A 680 -0.88 35.66 -32.60
C PRO A 680 0.01 36.37 -33.63
N ASN A 681 1.34 36.31 -33.44
CA ASN A 681 2.29 36.82 -34.40
C ASN A 681 2.29 35.95 -35.67
N THR A 682 1.82 36.49 -36.79
CA THR A 682 2.11 35.95 -38.12
C THR A 682 3.45 36.47 -38.63
N ASN A 683 4.45 35.58 -38.67
CA ASN A 683 5.56 35.58 -39.65
C ASN A 683 6.33 34.25 -39.56
#